data_AF-A0A1C2EG50-F1
#
_entry.id   AF-A0A1C2EG50-F1
#
_cell.length_a   1.000
_cell.length_b   1.000
_cell.length_c   1.000
_cell.angle_alpha   90.00
_cell.angle_beta   90.00
_cell.angle_gamma   90.00
#
_symmetry.space_group_name_H-M   'P 1'
#
loop_
_entity.id
_entity.type
_entity.pdbx_description
1 polymer ?
#
loop_
_entity_poly.entity_id
_entity_poly.type
_entity_poly.pdbx_seq_one_letter_code
_entity_poly.pdbx_strand_id
1 'polypeptide(L)'
;MPRRTVLAGAVSIAFMSALGNVARATTIGDDVMKKTFPTRIYGNKSLPVPYRKAMPPEAPRARYMGFSPGQVVLPEGSVRRAGAKPLPVDIVLERDVAVKMRDGVTMYVDVFRPAKSGKYPALISWSPYGKQLGGQWLDDIHGRAGVPLEWVSELQKFEGADPAFWVEQGYVVLNPDPRGAYNSEGNISYWGRQLAEDGYDFIEWCAEQPWCSGKVGMAGNSWLAVSQWFIAAEKPPHLAAIAPWEGFSDHFRETGNRGGIPAPAFPEAIIQTFAGKNYIEDQPRMIIEQQLMSPYWEDKKARLERIQVPTYVVASYTNAAHTHGSFEGFRKLGSKDKWLRVNNTNEWLDFYTPKYEQELLKFFDHYLKGEANGWQDTPRVRICVLDPSGTDVVDRVEDAWPPTRVEAKSLYLNDSNGLIEEKPPHEGKTTYQVAPKGSVHFTYRFDQDVELIGYMKLRLWVEAEGANDMELSVTVEKRDSEGNPYNRELGEGMVGPVAATGLLRVSQRELDSANSTHFEPYLKHEREQLLKPGEVVPVEIGIWPMAMRYKRGEELYLTISAHQPMDTRFDMGFGAVPIEVAQDSFTYDPKQKVAVRSYGGKADTSPKAIGEQRVPTPVSCNQGRHVIHMGGQYDSHLLIPLVTI
;
A
#
# COMPACT_ATOMS: atom_id res chain seq x y z
N MET A 1 34.21 -9.27 26.79
CA MET A 1 34.73 -10.09 25.67
C MET A 1 33.87 -9.83 24.44
N PRO A 2 34.46 -9.67 23.26
CA PRO A 2 34.33 -8.44 22.49
C PRO A 2 33.00 -8.31 21.74
N ARG A 3 32.42 -7.09 21.84
CA ARG A 3 31.36 -6.57 20.97
C ARG A 3 31.90 -6.50 19.55
N ARG A 4 31.33 -7.27 18.62
CA ARG A 4 31.52 -7.07 17.18
C ARG A 4 30.58 -5.97 16.73
N THR A 5 31.13 -4.78 16.55
CA THR A 5 30.54 -3.70 15.76
C THR A 5 30.45 -4.20 14.31
N VAL A 6 29.24 -4.37 13.79
CA VAL A 6 29.01 -4.62 12.37
C VAL A 6 28.71 -3.26 11.72
N LEU A 7 29.56 -2.89 10.76
CA LEU A 7 29.43 -1.67 9.97
C LEU A 7 28.03 -1.57 9.34
N ALA A 8 27.48 -0.36 9.37
CA ALA A 8 26.35 0.05 8.56
C ALA A 8 26.69 -0.14 7.06
N GLY A 9 26.18 -1.22 6.48
CA GLY A 9 26.22 -1.45 5.06
C GLY A 9 25.05 -0.72 4.41
N ALA A 10 25.35 0.27 3.58
CA ALA A 10 24.55 0.50 2.39
C ALA A 10 24.31 -0.87 1.73
N VAL A 11 23.06 -1.16 1.37
CA VAL A 11 22.73 -2.34 0.56
C VAL A 11 23.36 -2.13 -0.82
N SER A 12 24.65 -2.43 -0.92
CA SER A 12 25.32 -2.76 -2.17
C SER A 12 24.91 -4.18 -2.50
N ILE A 13 23.99 -4.30 -3.45
CA ILE A 13 23.72 -5.54 -4.16
C ILE A 13 25.03 -5.95 -4.84
N ALA A 14 25.59 -7.09 -4.44
CA ALA A 14 26.73 -7.67 -5.09
C ALA A 14 26.33 -8.15 -6.49
N PHE A 15 26.67 -7.37 -7.52
CA PHE A 15 26.68 -7.81 -8.91
C PHE A 15 27.85 -8.78 -9.12
N MET A 16 27.55 -10.06 -9.34
CA MET A 16 28.49 -10.89 -10.09
C MET A 16 28.40 -10.50 -11.56
N SER A 17 29.52 -9.98 -12.08
CA SER A 17 29.74 -9.69 -13.49
C SER A 17 29.71 -10.98 -14.31
N ALA A 18 28.74 -11.09 -15.21
CA ALA A 18 28.85 -11.94 -16.40
C ALA A 18 28.70 -11.03 -17.62
N LEU A 19 29.82 -10.55 -18.15
CA LEU A 19 29.89 -9.97 -19.48
C LEU A 19 29.82 -11.09 -20.51
N GLY A 20 28.98 -10.91 -21.54
CA GLY A 20 29.09 -11.64 -22.80
C GLY A 20 27.93 -12.57 -23.12
N ASN A 21 26.80 -12.01 -23.56
CA ASN A 21 26.37 -12.13 -24.96
C ASN A 21 25.04 -11.41 -25.16
N VAL A 22 24.98 -10.62 -26.23
CA VAL A 22 23.75 -10.02 -26.76
C VAL A 22 22.89 -11.16 -27.29
N ALA A 23 22.12 -11.79 -26.41
CA ALA A 23 20.97 -12.57 -26.81
C ALA A 23 19.77 -11.64 -26.79
N ARG A 24 19.16 -11.42 -27.96
CA ARG A 24 17.75 -11.03 -28.02
C ARG A 24 17.02 -11.88 -26.99
N ALA A 25 16.20 -11.25 -26.15
CA ALA A 25 15.30 -11.96 -25.25
C ALA A 25 14.43 -12.91 -26.09
N THR A 26 14.89 -14.15 -26.22
CA THR A 26 14.14 -15.23 -26.84
C THR A 26 13.09 -15.62 -25.82
N THR A 27 11.87 -15.11 -26.05
CA THR A 27 10.60 -15.82 -25.83
C THR A 27 10.66 -16.95 -24.79
N ILE A 28 10.45 -16.58 -23.52
CA ILE A 28 9.91 -17.52 -22.54
C ILE A 28 8.39 -17.41 -22.64
N GLY A 29 7.82 -18.38 -23.36
CA GLY A 29 6.43 -18.82 -23.23
C GLY A 29 5.33 -17.85 -23.63
N ASP A 30 5.25 -17.43 -24.90
CA ASP A 30 3.95 -16.98 -25.45
C ASP A 30 2.85 -18.06 -25.30
N ASP A 31 3.25 -19.32 -25.09
CA ASP A 31 2.39 -20.50 -24.84
C ASP A 31 2.05 -20.79 -23.36
N VAL A 32 2.57 -20.04 -22.38
CA VAL A 32 2.11 -20.19 -20.98
C VAL A 32 0.88 -19.30 -20.75
N MET A 33 -0.18 -19.64 -21.48
CA MET A 33 -1.61 -19.46 -21.14
C MET A 33 -2.11 -18.02 -20.90
N LYS A 34 -2.13 -17.18 -21.95
CA LYS A 34 -2.92 -15.93 -21.98
C LYS A 34 -4.43 -16.24 -22.09
N LYS A 35 -5.06 -16.74 -21.03
CA LYS A 35 -6.52 -16.87 -21.02
C LYS A 35 -7.12 -15.50 -20.75
N THR A 36 -7.85 -14.96 -21.71
CA THR A 36 -8.56 -13.70 -21.52
C THR A 36 -9.97 -13.96 -21.02
N PHE A 37 -10.46 -13.11 -20.12
CA PHE A 37 -11.84 -13.14 -19.64
C PHE A 37 -12.49 -11.77 -19.83
N PRO A 38 -13.79 -11.73 -20.14
CA PRO A 38 -14.54 -10.48 -20.12
C PRO A 38 -14.64 -9.97 -18.68
N THR A 39 -13.94 -8.88 -18.38
CA THR A 39 -13.95 -8.23 -17.07
C THR A 39 -14.89 -7.04 -17.11
N ARG A 40 -15.85 -7.01 -16.19
CA ARG A 40 -16.83 -5.92 -16.08
C ARG A 40 -16.13 -4.67 -15.55
N ILE A 41 -16.37 -3.55 -16.21
CA ILE A 41 -15.89 -2.24 -15.79
C ILE A 41 -17.05 -1.25 -15.62
N TYR A 42 -16.80 -0.12 -14.97
CA TYR A 42 -17.80 0.94 -14.87
C TYR A 42 -18.30 1.43 -16.25
N GLY A 43 -19.57 1.86 -16.30
CA GLY A 43 -20.22 2.27 -17.55
C GLY A 43 -20.87 1.13 -18.36
N ASN A 44 -21.15 0.00 -17.72
CA ASN A 44 -21.80 -1.19 -18.32
C ASN A 44 -21.06 -1.77 -19.52
N LYS A 45 -19.72 -1.66 -19.50
CA LYS A 45 -18.81 -2.24 -20.51
C LYS A 45 -18.10 -3.46 -19.93
N SER A 46 -17.57 -4.28 -20.81
CA SER A 46 -16.63 -5.34 -20.47
C SER A 46 -15.39 -5.26 -21.36
N LEU A 47 -14.22 -5.55 -20.81
CA LEU A 47 -12.97 -5.61 -21.57
C LEU A 47 -12.37 -7.02 -21.50
N PRO A 48 -11.73 -7.51 -22.57
CA PRO A 48 -10.91 -8.71 -22.48
C PRO A 48 -9.65 -8.38 -21.65
N VAL A 49 -9.51 -9.02 -20.50
CA VAL A 49 -8.35 -8.84 -19.61
C VAL A 49 -7.61 -10.18 -19.49
N PRO A 50 -6.27 -10.21 -19.55
CA PRO A 50 -5.48 -11.41 -19.35
C PRO A 50 -5.58 -11.90 -17.90
N TYR A 51 -5.73 -13.21 -17.75
CA TYR A 51 -5.68 -13.91 -16.48
C TYR A 51 -4.64 -15.02 -16.56
N ARG A 52 -4.06 -15.34 -15.42
CA ARG A 52 -3.12 -16.45 -15.22
C ARG A 52 -3.62 -17.42 -14.16
N LYS A 53 -2.98 -18.57 -14.02
CA LYS A 53 -3.31 -19.54 -12.95
C LYS A 53 -2.93 -18.98 -11.59
N ALA A 54 -3.87 -19.02 -10.66
CA ALA A 54 -3.63 -18.73 -9.24
C ALA A 54 -2.82 -19.88 -8.61
N MET A 55 -2.19 -19.61 -7.47
CA MET A 55 -1.56 -20.67 -6.68
C MET A 55 -2.65 -21.67 -6.24
N PRO A 56 -2.47 -22.99 -6.42
CA PRO A 56 -3.43 -23.96 -5.91
C PRO A 56 -3.55 -23.85 -4.38
N PRO A 57 -4.75 -23.96 -3.79
CA PRO A 57 -4.92 -23.93 -2.33
C PRO A 57 -4.09 -25.00 -1.61
N GLU A 58 -3.82 -26.13 -2.25
CA GLU A 58 -3.03 -27.23 -1.68
C GLU A 58 -1.52 -26.95 -1.66
N ALA A 59 -1.05 -25.85 -2.28
CA ALA A 59 0.34 -25.46 -2.24
C ALA A 59 0.75 -25.11 -0.79
N PRO A 60 1.93 -25.54 -0.31
CA PRO A 60 2.37 -25.26 1.07
C PRO A 60 2.32 -23.77 1.46
N ARG A 61 2.71 -22.86 0.55
CA ARG A 61 2.66 -21.41 0.76
C ARG A 61 1.24 -20.85 0.92
N ALA A 62 0.21 -21.52 0.42
CA ALA A 62 -1.17 -21.09 0.57
C ALA A 62 -1.71 -21.25 2.00
N ARG A 63 -1.01 -22.03 2.86
CA ARG A 63 -1.37 -22.36 4.25
C ARG A 63 -2.84 -22.77 4.43
N TYR A 64 -3.41 -23.41 3.42
CA TYR A 64 -4.82 -23.76 3.41
C TYR A 64 -5.12 -24.89 4.42
N MET A 65 -6.12 -24.67 5.26
CA MET A 65 -6.50 -25.59 6.33
C MET A 65 -7.67 -26.52 5.96
N GLY A 66 -8.09 -26.53 4.69
CA GLY A 66 -9.18 -27.36 4.21
C GLY A 66 -10.57 -26.72 4.34
N PHE A 67 -11.49 -27.20 3.50
CA PHE A 67 -12.89 -26.82 3.48
C PHE A 67 -13.62 -27.64 4.53
N SER A 68 -14.24 -26.99 5.51
CA SER A 68 -14.91 -27.68 6.60
C SER A 68 -16.06 -26.85 7.16
N PRO A 69 -17.20 -26.79 6.45
CA PRO A 69 -18.40 -26.15 6.94
C PRO A 69 -18.84 -26.71 8.28
N GLY A 70 -19.21 -25.82 9.19
CA GLY A 70 -19.67 -26.21 10.51
C GLY A 70 -19.51 -25.11 11.53
N GLN A 71 -19.93 -25.40 12.75
CA GLN A 71 -19.89 -24.47 13.86
C GLN A 71 -19.14 -25.09 15.03
N VAL A 72 -18.31 -24.30 15.69
CA VAL A 72 -17.60 -24.68 16.92
C VAL A 72 -17.60 -23.51 17.90
N VAL A 73 -17.67 -23.81 19.20
CA VAL A 73 -17.42 -22.82 20.25
C VAL A 73 -15.97 -22.91 20.65
N LEU A 74 -15.25 -21.80 20.53
CA LEU A 74 -13.87 -21.62 20.98
C LEU A 74 -13.92 -21.14 22.44
N PRO A 75 -13.42 -21.91 23.41
CA PRO A 75 -13.58 -21.57 24.83
C PRO A 75 -12.78 -20.33 25.25
N GLU A 76 -13.32 -19.55 26.17
CA GLU A 76 -12.58 -18.54 26.93
C GLU A 76 -11.28 -19.14 27.53
N GLY A 77 -10.20 -18.36 27.49
CA GLY A 77 -8.87 -18.74 27.97
C GLY A 77 -8.09 -19.69 27.06
N SER A 78 -8.70 -20.22 26.00
CA SER A 78 -8.01 -21.04 25.00
C SER A 78 -7.11 -20.19 24.08
N VAL A 79 -6.11 -20.82 23.47
CA VAL A 79 -5.18 -20.17 22.51
C VAL A 79 -5.18 -20.92 21.18
N ARG A 80 -4.90 -20.21 20.08
CA ARG A 80 -4.72 -20.81 18.75
C ARG A 80 -3.35 -21.47 18.58
N ARG A 81 -2.31 -20.83 19.12
CA ARG A 81 -0.94 -21.35 19.24
C ARG A 81 -0.24 -20.77 20.46
N ALA A 82 0.85 -21.41 20.88
CA ALA A 82 1.62 -20.98 22.05
C ALA A 82 2.10 -19.53 21.89
N GLY A 83 1.92 -18.72 22.94
CA GLY A 83 2.32 -17.30 22.97
C GLY A 83 1.31 -16.33 22.35
N ALA A 84 0.31 -16.81 21.60
CA ALA A 84 -0.76 -15.97 21.07
C ALA A 84 -1.70 -15.49 22.19
N LYS A 85 -2.45 -14.42 21.92
CA LYS A 85 -3.45 -13.87 22.83
C LYS A 85 -4.52 -14.91 23.18
N PRO A 86 -4.73 -15.24 24.47
CA PRO A 86 -5.85 -16.08 24.89
C PRO A 86 -7.19 -15.42 24.57
N LEU A 87 -8.20 -16.24 24.27
CA LEU A 87 -9.55 -15.72 24.03
C LEU A 87 -10.14 -15.14 25.32
N PRO A 88 -10.60 -13.87 25.33
CA PRO A 88 -11.14 -13.25 26.53
C PRO A 88 -12.59 -13.68 26.81
N VAL A 89 -13.28 -14.28 25.85
CA VAL A 89 -14.66 -14.76 25.95
C VAL A 89 -14.84 -16.02 25.09
N ASP A 90 -15.93 -16.75 25.31
CA ASP A 90 -16.38 -17.79 24.38
C ASP A 90 -16.76 -17.18 23.02
N ILE A 91 -16.16 -17.71 21.94
CA ILE A 91 -16.41 -17.26 20.57
C ILE A 91 -17.06 -18.38 19.78
N VAL A 92 -18.18 -18.11 19.12
CA VAL A 92 -18.73 -19.03 18.12
C VAL A 92 -18.04 -18.75 16.79
N LEU A 93 -17.39 -19.78 16.24
CA LEU A 93 -16.83 -19.80 14.90
C LEU A 93 -17.74 -20.62 13.98
N GLU A 94 -18.36 -19.99 13.00
CA GLU A 94 -19.03 -20.65 11.88
C GLU A 94 -18.11 -20.62 10.67
N ARG A 95 -17.72 -21.79 10.18
CA ARG A 95 -16.73 -21.97 9.13
C ARG A 95 -17.40 -22.19 7.79
N ASP A 96 -16.75 -21.69 6.73
CA ASP A 96 -17.13 -21.94 5.34
C ASP A 96 -18.63 -21.67 5.07
N VAL A 97 -19.15 -20.57 5.64
CA VAL A 97 -20.53 -20.16 5.40
C VAL A 97 -20.64 -19.69 3.95
N ALA A 98 -21.53 -20.33 3.20
CA ALA A 98 -21.75 -20.04 1.78
C ALA A 98 -22.57 -18.77 1.61
N VAL A 99 -22.11 -17.87 0.74
CA VAL A 99 -22.77 -16.60 0.40
C VAL A 99 -22.93 -16.52 -1.12
N LYS A 100 -24.18 -16.36 -1.58
CA LYS A 100 -24.52 -16.25 -3.00
C LYS A 100 -24.46 -14.79 -3.45
N MET A 101 -23.60 -14.48 -4.41
CA MET A 101 -23.56 -13.17 -5.09
C MET A 101 -24.70 -13.04 -6.11
N ARG A 102 -24.98 -11.81 -6.58
CA ARG A 102 -26.06 -11.53 -7.56
C ARG A 102 -25.96 -12.31 -8.88
N ASP A 103 -24.75 -12.73 -9.26
CA ASP A 103 -24.50 -13.50 -10.48
C ASP A 103 -24.45 -15.01 -10.25
N GLY A 104 -24.81 -15.47 -9.04
CA GLY A 104 -24.90 -16.88 -8.67
C GLY A 104 -23.61 -17.50 -8.15
N VAL A 105 -22.48 -16.79 -8.22
CA VAL A 105 -21.20 -17.23 -7.64
C VAL A 105 -21.33 -17.36 -6.14
N THR A 106 -20.79 -18.46 -5.63
CA THR A 106 -20.75 -18.77 -4.20
C THR A 106 -19.39 -18.40 -3.63
N MET A 107 -19.38 -17.46 -2.68
CA MET A 107 -18.24 -17.14 -1.83
C MET A 107 -18.36 -17.83 -0.47
N TYR A 108 -17.24 -17.95 0.25
CA TYR A 108 -17.21 -18.52 1.59
C TYR A 108 -16.63 -17.55 2.61
N VAL A 109 -17.19 -17.55 3.82
CA VAL A 109 -16.73 -16.71 4.94
C VAL A 109 -16.62 -17.52 6.22
N ASP A 110 -15.64 -17.18 7.05
CA ASP A 110 -15.64 -17.54 8.46
C ASP A 110 -16.23 -16.40 9.30
N VAL A 111 -17.19 -16.74 10.16
CA VAL A 111 -17.94 -15.81 11.02
C VAL A 111 -17.53 -16.07 12.46
N PHE A 112 -16.92 -15.09 13.11
CA PHE A 112 -16.58 -15.11 14.53
C PHE A 112 -17.54 -14.19 15.27
N ARG A 113 -18.34 -14.73 16.20
CA ARG A 113 -19.37 -13.95 16.90
C ARG A 113 -19.49 -14.32 18.37
N PRO A 114 -20.10 -13.45 19.20
CA PRO A 114 -20.35 -13.76 20.60
C PRO A 114 -21.17 -15.04 20.75
N ALA A 115 -20.81 -15.88 21.74
CA ALA A 115 -21.60 -17.07 22.09
C ALA A 115 -22.96 -16.72 22.70
N LYS A 116 -23.08 -15.53 23.32
CA LYS A 116 -24.33 -15.01 23.86
C LYS A 116 -25.27 -14.60 22.73
N SER A 117 -26.53 -15.02 22.81
CA SER A 117 -27.58 -14.59 21.89
C SER A 117 -27.72 -13.06 21.88
N GLY A 118 -27.86 -12.47 20.70
CA GLY A 118 -27.98 -11.02 20.53
C GLY A 118 -27.87 -10.62 19.07
N LYS A 119 -28.07 -9.32 18.83
CA LYS A 119 -27.78 -8.68 17.54
C LYS A 119 -26.59 -7.75 17.73
N TYR A 120 -25.58 -7.91 16.90
CA TYR A 120 -24.30 -7.24 17.02
C TYR A 120 -23.94 -6.57 15.69
N PRO A 121 -23.23 -5.43 15.71
CA PRO A 121 -22.60 -4.90 14.52
C PRO A 121 -21.53 -5.86 13.97
N ALA A 122 -21.28 -5.78 12.67
CA ALA A 122 -20.30 -6.64 11.99
C ALA A 122 -19.12 -5.85 11.44
N LEU A 123 -17.92 -6.43 11.47
CA LEU A 123 -16.71 -5.91 10.85
C LEU A 123 -16.19 -6.89 9.80
N ILE A 124 -15.94 -6.39 8.60
CA ILE A 124 -15.47 -7.18 7.46
C ILE A 124 -13.99 -6.93 7.20
N SER A 125 -13.23 -8.01 7.12
CA SER A 125 -11.84 -8.05 6.68
C SER A 125 -11.77 -8.58 5.23
N TRP A 126 -11.91 -7.71 4.22
CA TRP A 126 -12.06 -8.12 2.82
C TRP A 126 -10.71 -8.25 2.08
N SER A 127 -10.25 -9.49 1.83
CA SER A 127 -9.05 -9.73 1.00
C SER A 127 -8.95 -11.17 0.49
N PRO A 128 -8.21 -11.44 -0.60
CA PRO A 128 -7.94 -12.79 -1.10
C PRO A 128 -6.84 -13.54 -0.30
N TYR A 129 -6.49 -13.07 0.89
CA TYR A 129 -5.33 -13.57 1.65
C TYR A 129 -5.57 -14.87 2.43
N GLY A 130 -6.79 -15.41 2.39
CA GLY A 130 -7.21 -16.54 3.23
C GLY A 130 -7.95 -16.07 4.47
N LYS A 131 -9.04 -16.76 4.80
CA LYS A 131 -9.94 -16.45 5.93
C LYS A 131 -9.43 -16.82 7.32
N GLN A 132 -8.44 -17.71 7.39
CA GLN A 132 -7.81 -18.18 8.63
C GLN A 132 -6.30 -17.90 8.53
N LEU A 133 -5.48 -18.94 8.35
CA LEU A 133 -4.15 -18.78 7.78
C LEU A 133 -4.27 -18.58 6.26
N GLY A 134 -3.23 -18.01 5.67
CA GLY A 134 -3.13 -17.99 4.23
C GLY A 134 -1.76 -17.59 3.69
N GLY A 135 -1.76 -17.12 2.44
CA GLY A 135 -0.55 -16.85 1.67
C GLY A 135 0.33 -15.75 2.24
N GLN A 136 -0.19 -14.93 3.15
CA GLN A 136 0.52 -13.86 3.84
C GLN A 136 0.24 -13.95 5.33
N TRP A 137 1.24 -13.65 6.17
CA TRP A 137 1.10 -13.63 7.61
C TRP A 137 2.18 -12.75 8.26
N LEU A 138 1.95 -12.30 9.50
CA LEU A 138 2.90 -11.43 10.22
C LEU A 138 4.27 -12.09 10.41
N ASP A 139 4.33 -13.40 10.66
CA ASP A 139 5.59 -14.14 10.82
C ASP A 139 6.46 -14.14 9.56
N ASP A 140 5.90 -13.88 8.38
CA ASP A 140 6.68 -13.77 7.14
C ASP A 140 7.48 -12.46 7.08
N ILE A 141 7.08 -11.46 7.85
CA ILE A 141 7.77 -10.17 7.93
C ILE A 141 8.84 -10.22 9.02
N HIS A 142 10.00 -9.64 8.74
CA HIS A 142 11.08 -9.55 9.71
C HIS A 142 10.56 -8.95 11.04
N GLY A 143 10.85 -9.64 12.15
CA GLY A 143 10.41 -9.21 13.48
C GLY A 143 8.90 -9.08 13.67
N ARG A 144 8.07 -9.73 12.82
CA ARG A 144 6.60 -9.55 12.78
C ARG A 144 6.18 -8.09 12.59
N ALA A 145 6.99 -7.29 11.90
CA ALA A 145 6.83 -5.83 11.79
C ALA A 145 6.72 -5.11 13.15
N GLY A 146 7.26 -5.71 14.22
CA GLY A 146 7.17 -5.21 15.59
C GLY A 146 5.89 -5.61 16.33
N VAL A 147 4.94 -6.33 15.70
CA VAL A 147 3.69 -6.79 16.34
C VAL A 147 3.99 -7.98 17.27
N PRO A 148 3.87 -7.82 18.60
CA PRO A 148 4.04 -8.92 19.54
C PRO A 148 2.98 -10.00 19.30
N LEU A 149 3.38 -11.28 19.41
CA LEU A 149 2.47 -12.39 19.18
C LEU A 149 1.32 -12.38 20.21
N GLU A 150 1.59 -11.95 21.44
CA GLU A 150 0.61 -11.87 22.51
C GLU A 150 -0.45 -10.77 22.32
N TRP A 151 -0.30 -9.90 21.31
CA TRP A 151 -1.31 -8.87 20.97
C TRP A 151 -2.41 -9.41 20.06
N VAL A 152 -2.17 -10.52 19.36
CA VAL A 152 -3.11 -11.10 18.39
C VAL A 152 -3.44 -12.55 18.73
N SER A 153 -4.69 -12.95 18.50
CA SER A 153 -5.15 -14.33 18.81
C SER A 153 -4.74 -15.38 17.78
N GLU A 154 -4.27 -14.93 16.62
CA GLU A 154 -4.01 -15.76 15.44
C GLU A 154 -5.29 -16.35 14.80
N LEU A 155 -6.45 -15.78 15.14
CA LEU A 155 -7.72 -16.00 14.45
C LEU A 155 -8.02 -14.90 13.40
N GLN A 156 -7.30 -13.79 13.44
CA GLN A 156 -7.44 -12.69 12.47
C GLN A 156 -7.12 -13.17 11.07
N LYS A 157 -7.79 -12.60 10.07
CA LYS A 157 -7.25 -12.60 8.71
C LYS A 157 -6.01 -11.69 8.70
N PHE A 158 -5.01 -11.99 7.87
CA PHE A 158 -3.85 -11.09 7.72
C PHE A 158 -4.35 -9.66 7.45
N GLU A 159 -3.80 -8.70 8.21
CA GLU A 159 -4.19 -7.27 8.20
C GLU A 159 -5.60 -6.91 8.68
N GLY A 160 -6.37 -7.89 9.18
CA GLY A 160 -7.76 -7.71 9.58
C GLY A 160 -7.96 -7.58 11.09
N ALA A 161 -9.20 -7.27 11.47
CA ALA A 161 -9.64 -7.21 12.86
C ALA A 161 -9.44 -8.56 13.58
N ASP A 162 -8.88 -8.53 14.80
CA ASP A 162 -8.69 -9.73 15.63
C ASP A 162 -10.00 -10.17 16.30
N PRO A 163 -10.54 -11.37 15.99
CA PRO A 163 -11.72 -11.89 16.64
C PRO A 163 -11.68 -11.89 18.17
N ALA A 164 -10.51 -12.14 18.79
CA ALA A 164 -10.44 -12.15 20.25
C ALA A 164 -10.77 -10.79 20.86
N PHE A 165 -10.26 -9.71 20.27
CA PHE A 165 -10.58 -8.36 20.74
C PHE A 165 -12.03 -7.98 20.38
N TRP A 166 -12.39 -8.04 19.11
CA TRP A 166 -13.66 -7.46 18.65
C TRP A 166 -14.89 -8.22 19.13
N VAL A 167 -14.83 -9.55 19.26
CA VAL A 167 -15.95 -10.34 19.80
C VAL A 167 -16.20 -10.05 21.28
N GLU A 168 -15.14 -9.81 22.05
CA GLU A 168 -15.25 -9.35 23.46
C GLU A 168 -16.04 -8.06 23.55
N GLN A 169 -15.81 -7.14 22.59
CA GLN A 169 -16.49 -5.85 22.52
C GLN A 169 -17.91 -5.94 21.94
N GLY A 170 -18.43 -7.13 21.68
CA GLY A 170 -19.78 -7.31 21.12
C GLY A 170 -19.88 -6.98 19.63
N TYR A 171 -18.85 -7.30 18.86
CA TYR A 171 -18.89 -7.30 17.39
C TYR A 171 -18.88 -8.72 16.83
N VAL A 172 -19.37 -8.87 15.60
CA VAL A 172 -19.06 -10.03 14.74
C VAL A 172 -17.91 -9.68 13.82
N VAL A 173 -16.91 -10.55 13.70
CA VAL A 173 -15.82 -10.43 12.73
C VAL A 173 -16.05 -11.40 11.58
N LEU A 174 -15.95 -10.89 10.35
CA LEU A 174 -16.17 -11.63 9.11
C LEU A 174 -14.88 -11.66 8.29
N ASN A 175 -14.39 -12.87 8.05
CA ASN A 175 -13.20 -13.11 7.23
C ASN A 175 -13.63 -13.83 5.93
N PRO A 176 -14.12 -13.11 4.89
CA PRO A 176 -14.49 -13.72 3.63
C PRO A 176 -13.27 -14.11 2.81
N ASP A 177 -13.32 -15.27 2.15
CA ASP A 177 -12.52 -15.52 0.95
C ASP A 177 -13.34 -14.99 -0.26
N PRO A 178 -12.94 -13.85 -0.86
CA PRO A 178 -13.66 -13.25 -1.98
C PRO A 178 -13.65 -14.15 -3.22
N ARG A 179 -14.42 -13.76 -4.25
CA ARG A 179 -14.53 -14.46 -5.52
C ARG A 179 -13.19 -15.04 -6.00
N GLY A 180 -13.18 -16.33 -6.30
CA GLY A 180 -12.03 -17.09 -6.80
C GLY A 180 -10.94 -17.41 -5.77
N ALA A 181 -10.96 -16.82 -4.57
CA ALA A 181 -10.00 -17.10 -3.52
C ALA A 181 -10.33 -18.43 -2.84
N TYR A 182 -9.31 -19.28 -2.66
CA TYR A 182 -9.41 -20.59 -2.03
C TYR A 182 -10.56 -21.44 -2.60
N ASN A 183 -11.63 -21.67 -1.83
CA ASN A 183 -12.78 -22.47 -2.27
C ASN A 183 -13.87 -21.66 -2.96
N SER A 184 -13.84 -20.34 -2.88
CA SER A 184 -14.85 -19.49 -3.50
C SER A 184 -14.84 -19.65 -5.01
N GLU A 185 -16.03 -19.69 -5.60
CA GLU A 185 -16.21 -19.89 -7.04
C GLU A 185 -15.71 -18.66 -7.83
N GLY A 186 -15.52 -18.85 -9.14
CA GLY A 186 -15.08 -17.78 -10.05
C GLY A 186 -13.56 -17.60 -10.12
N ASN A 187 -13.14 -16.42 -10.55
CA ASN A 187 -11.74 -16.03 -10.72
C ASN A 187 -11.42 -14.83 -9.82
N ILE A 188 -10.20 -14.76 -9.29
CA ILE A 188 -9.76 -13.61 -8.50
C ILE A 188 -9.62 -12.40 -9.43
N SER A 189 -10.34 -11.31 -9.13
CA SER A 189 -10.17 -10.02 -9.79
C SER A 189 -9.41 -9.06 -8.88
N TYR A 190 -8.51 -8.27 -9.47
CA TYR A 190 -8.03 -7.06 -8.80
C TYR A 190 -9.16 -6.03 -8.74
N TRP A 191 -9.06 -5.07 -7.83
CA TRP A 191 -10.09 -4.07 -7.49
C TRP A 191 -10.82 -3.43 -8.68
N GLY A 192 -11.84 -2.63 -8.42
CA GLY A 192 -12.71 -2.09 -9.46
C GLY A 192 -14.10 -2.67 -9.38
N ARG A 193 -14.88 -2.55 -10.45
CA ARG A 193 -16.32 -2.78 -10.38
C ARG A 193 -16.71 -4.17 -9.88
N GLN A 194 -16.05 -5.23 -10.34
CA GLN A 194 -16.39 -6.60 -9.94
C GLN A 194 -16.25 -6.80 -8.43
N LEU A 195 -15.12 -6.39 -7.86
CA LEU A 195 -14.87 -6.48 -6.41
C LEU A 195 -15.86 -5.60 -5.62
N ALA A 196 -16.17 -4.42 -6.14
CA ALA A 196 -17.08 -3.48 -5.51
C ALA A 196 -18.51 -4.03 -5.40
N GLU A 197 -19.02 -4.64 -6.48
CA GLU A 197 -20.35 -5.25 -6.51
C GLU A 197 -20.44 -6.50 -5.63
N ASP A 198 -19.40 -7.35 -5.60
CA ASP A 198 -19.36 -8.51 -4.70
C ASP A 198 -19.35 -8.07 -3.23
N GLY A 199 -18.60 -7.01 -2.90
CA GLY A 199 -18.60 -6.44 -1.55
C GLY A 199 -19.94 -5.81 -1.16
N TYR A 200 -20.64 -5.17 -2.10
CA TYR A 200 -22.01 -4.70 -1.89
C TYR A 200 -22.93 -5.86 -1.51
N ASP A 201 -22.95 -6.93 -2.33
CA ASP A 201 -23.84 -8.07 -2.10
C ASP A 201 -23.53 -8.75 -0.77
N PHE A 202 -22.24 -8.85 -0.43
CA PHE A 202 -21.81 -9.43 0.83
C PHE A 202 -22.22 -8.61 2.06
N ILE A 203 -22.16 -7.28 2.00
CA ILE A 203 -22.62 -6.39 3.08
C ILE A 203 -24.12 -6.54 3.29
N GLU A 204 -24.91 -6.59 2.20
CA GLU A 204 -26.36 -6.74 2.31
C GLU A 204 -26.75 -8.13 2.84
N TRP A 205 -26.06 -9.18 2.40
CA TRP A 205 -26.21 -10.52 2.99
C TRP A 205 -25.88 -10.52 4.49
N CYS A 206 -24.81 -9.83 4.89
CA CYS A 206 -24.42 -9.72 6.31
C CYS A 206 -25.52 -9.05 7.13
N ALA A 207 -26.17 -8.02 6.61
CA ALA A 207 -27.24 -7.30 7.28
C ALA A 207 -28.50 -8.15 7.51
N GLU A 208 -28.74 -9.15 6.66
CA GLU A 208 -29.87 -10.09 6.77
C GLU A 208 -29.66 -11.18 7.83
N GLN A 209 -28.43 -11.36 8.33
CA GLN A 209 -28.13 -12.43 9.27
C GLN A 209 -28.82 -12.20 10.63
N PRO A 210 -29.32 -13.26 11.30
CA PRO A 210 -30.10 -13.12 12.53
C PRO A 210 -29.31 -12.51 13.70
N TRP A 211 -27.99 -12.65 13.69
CA TRP A 211 -27.06 -12.08 14.66
C TRP A 211 -26.63 -10.65 14.32
N CYS A 212 -26.98 -10.11 13.16
CA CYS A 212 -26.57 -8.77 12.74
C CYS A 212 -27.54 -7.70 13.27
N SER A 213 -27.00 -6.57 13.72
CA SER A 213 -27.77 -5.38 14.11
C SER A 213 -28.28 -4.57 12.91
N GLY A 214 -27.87 -4.94 11.68
CA GLY A 214 -28.07 -4.14 10.46
C GLY A 214 -27.02 -3.04 10.29
N LYS A 215 -25.95 -3.03 11.10
CA LYS A 215 -24.82 -2.09 10.98
C LYS A 215 -23.54 -2.85 10.68
N VAL A 216 -22.96 -2.58 9.52
CA VAL A 216 -21.74 -3.21 9.03
C VAL A 216 -20.64 -2.17 8.89
N GLY A 217 -19.42 -2.50 9.30
CA GLY A 217 -18.23 -1.71 9.05
C GLY A 217 -17.14 -2.53 8.36
N MET A 218 -16.14 -1.82 7.87
CA MET A 218 -14.96 -2.44 7.27
C MET A 218 -13.71 -1.80 7.86
N ALA A 219 -12.68 -2.61 8.10
CA ALA A 219 -11.39 -2.16 8.61
C ALA A 219 -10.26 -3.08 8.12
N GLY A 220 -9.04 -2.56 8.09
CA GLY A 220 -7.83 -3.33 7.81
C GLY A 220 -6.86 -2.60 6.90
N ASN A 221 -5.68 -3.20 6.73
CA ASN A 221 -4.57 -2.64 5.97
C ASN A 221 -4.51 -3.07 4.50
N SER A 222 -3.64 -2.43 3.71
CA SER A 222 -3.31 -2.77 2.32
C SER A 222 -4.53 -3.12 1.45
N TRP A 223 -4.70 -4.38 0.99
CA TRP A 223 -5.88 -4.75 0.19
C TRP A 223 -7.20 -4.56 0.92
N LEU A 224 -7.23 -4.79 2.24
CA LEU A 224 -8.42 -4.56 3.05
C LEU A 224 -8.73 -3.06 3.07
N ALA A 225 -7.72 -2.18 3.11
CA ALA A 225 -7.92 -0.73 2.96
C ALA A 225 -8.38 -0.35 1.54
N VAL A 226 -7.69 -0.82 0.50
CA VAL A 226 -8.03 -0.52 -0.90
C VAL A 226 -9.46 -0.95 -1.22
N SER A 227 -9.87 -2.15 -0.78
CA SER A 227 -11.20 -2.69 -1.03
C SER A 227 -12.33 -1.82 -0.47
N GLN A 228 -12.10 -1.15 0.66
CA GLN A 228 -13.07 -0.25 1.28
C GLN A 228 -13.41 0.92 0.36
N TRP A 229 -12.43 1.48 -0.35
CA TRP A 229 -12.65 2.58 -1.29
C TRP A 229 -13.60 2.19 -2.43
N PHE A 230 -13.45 0.99 -2.95
CA PHE A 230 -14.30 0.49 -4.04
C PHE A 230 -15.68 0.10 -3.54
N ILE A 231 -15.75 -0.69 -2.46
CA ILE A 231 -17.01 -1.21 -1.93
C ILE A 231 -17.89 -0.07 -1.39
N ALA A 232 -17.33 0.87 -0.63
CA ALA A 232 -18.09 1.99 -0.10
C ALA A 232 -18.62 2.95 -1.19
N ALA A 233 -17.94 3.02 -2.34
CA ALA A 233 -18.40 3.83 -3.47
C ALA A 233 -19.66 3.29 -4.17
N GLU A 234 -20.00 2.01 -3.95
CA GLU A 234 -21.28 1.41 -4.35
C GLU A 234 -22.43 1.76 -3.41
N LYS A 235 -22.13 2.41 -2.28
CA LYS A 235 -23.09 2.85 -1.26
C LYS A 235 -24.02 1.72 -0.77
N PRO A 236 -23.50 0.58 -0.25
CA PRO A 236 -24.34 -0.44 0.38
C PRO A 236 -25.15 0.17 1.53
N PRO A 237 -26.49 0.04 1.55
CA PRO A 237 -27.34 0.67 2.57
C PRO A 237 -26.96 0.35 4.02
N HIS A 238 -26.43 -0.85 4.29
CA HIS A 238 -26.07 -1.27 5.65
C HIS A 238 -24.62 -1.02 6.04
N LEU A 239 -23.80 -0.48 5.12
CA LEU A 239 -22.46 0.00 5.44
C LEU A 239 -22.56 1.29 6.24
N ALA A 240 -22.21 1.22 7.52
CA ALA A 240 -22.36 2.31 8.48
C ALA A 240 -21.10 3.15 8.65
N ALA A 241 -19.91 2.57 8.47
CA ALA A 241 -18.63 3.28 8.53
C ALA A 241 -17.50 2.44 7.90
N ILE A 242 -16.41 3.09 7.49
CA ILE A 242 -15.17 2.43 7.04
C ILE A 242 -13.94 2.98 7.76
N ALA A 243 -12.92 2.15 7.95
CA ALA A 243 -11.64 2.52 8.53
C ALA A 243 -10.46 2.00 7.67
N PRO A 244 -10.20 2.65 6.53
CA PRO A 244 -9.11 2.29 5.63
C PRO A 244 -7.78 2.73 6.22
N TRP A 245 -6.93 1.74 6.47
CA TRP A 245 -5.70 1.89 7.20
C TRP A 245 -4.55 1.65 6.23
N GLU A 246 -3.96 2.71 5.67
CA GLU A 246 -2.93 2.58 4.62
C GLU A 246 -3.37 1.79 3.37
N GLY A 247 -4.00 2.49 2.41
CA GLY A 247 -4.47 1.87 1.16
C GLY A 247 -4.51 2.84 0.01
N PHE A 248 -3.91 2.44 -1.11
CA PHE A 248 -3.87 3.27 -2.32
C PHE A 248 -5.24 3.34 -3.02
N SER A 249 -5.46 4.30 -3.92
CA SER A 249 -6.77 4.60 -4.51
C SER A 249 -6.80 4.71 -6.05
N ASP A 250 -5.67 4.98 -6.69
CA ASP A 250 -5.49 5.00 -8.15
C ASP A 250 -4.28 4.11 -8.48
N HIS A 251 -4.57 2.85 -8.78
CA HIS A 251 -3.52 1.86 -8.93
C HIS A 251 -2.47 2.24 -9.98
N PHE A 252 -2.90 2.82 -11.12
CA PHE A 252 -2.01 3.21 -12.21
C PHE A 252 -1.06 4.32 -11.77
N ARG A 253 -1.57 5.39 -11.16
CA ARG A 253 -0.74 6.55 -10.78
C ARG A 253 0.12 6.32 -9.54
N GLU A 254 -0.16 5.29 -8.75
CA GLU A 254 0.47 5.10 -7.45
C GLU A 254 1.45 3.93 -7.43
N THR A 255 1.01 2.71 -7.74
CA THR A 255 1.85 1.50 -7.60
C THR A 255 2.16 0.80 -8.91
N GLY A 256 1.28 0.90 -9.91
CA GLY A 256 1.42 0.16 -11.17
C GLY A 256 2.31 0.87 -12.18
N ASN A 257 2.06 2.16 -12.42
CA ASN A 257 2.73 2.96 -13.46
C ASN A 257 3.02 4.38 -12.94
N ARG A 258 3.49 4.51 -11.71
CA ARG A 258 3.73 5.81 -11.06
C ARG A 258 4.58 6.73 -11.94
N GLY A 259 4.05 7.93 -12.23
CA GLY A 259 4.71 8.87 -13.13
C GLY A 259 4.82 8.41 -14.59
N GLY A 260 4.11 7.35 -15.00
CA GLY A 260 4.22 6.71 -16.31
C GLY A 260 5.27 5.59 -16.38
N ILE A 261 5.95 5.26 -15.28
CA ILE A 261 7.00 4.23 -15.23
C ILE A 261 6.39 2.89 -14.79
N PRO A 262 6.41 1.84 -15.63
CA PRO A 262 5.86 0.53 -15.28
C PRO A 262 6.65 -0.14 -14.16
N ALA A 263 5.96 -0.53 -13.08
CA ALA A 263 6.54 -1.13 -11.87
C ALA A 263 5.88 -2.47 -11.50
N PRO A 264 6.02 -3.53 -12.34
CA PRO A 264 5.33 -4.80 -12.11
C PRO A 264 5.89 -5.63 -10.95
N ALA A 265 7.09 -5.34 -10.43
CA ALA A 265 7.79 -6.21 -9.48
C ALA A 265 7.04 -6.43 -8.16
N PHE A 266 6.53 -5.37 -7.53
CA PHE A 266 5.76 -5.49 -6.29
C PHE A 266 4.44 -6.24 -6.53
N PRO A 267 3.59 -5.88 -7.52
CA PRO A 267 2.40 -6.66 -7.83
C PRO A 267 2.68 -8.12 -8.24
N GLU A 268 3.82 -8.39 -8.88
CA GLU A 268 4.28 -9.74 -9.20
C GLU A 268 4.66 -10.55 -7.96
N ALA A 269 5.24 -9.92 -6.92
CA ALA A 269 5.48 -10.57 -5.64
C ALA A 269 4.16 -10.88 -4.92
N ILE A 270 3.24 -9.92 -4.90
CA ILE A 270 1.96 -10.04 -4.17
C ILE A 270 1.03 -11.08 -4.79
N ILE A 271 0.85 -11.09 -6.11
CA ILE A 271 -0.08 -12.01 -6.79
C ILE A 271 0.29 -13.50 -6.59
N GLN A 272 1.56 -13.81 -6.33
CA GLN A 272 2.05 -15.16 -6.06
C GLN A 272 1.62 -15.68 -4.69
N THR A 273 1.14 -14.81 -3.81
CA THR A 273 0.63 -15.17 -2.49
C THR A 273 -0.85 -15.58 -2.53
N PHE A 274 -1.58 -15.33 -3.63
CA PHE A 274 -3.02 -15.57 -3.68
C PHE A 274 -3.32 -16.97 -4.17
N ALA A 275 -4.16 -17.68 -3.41
CA ALA A 275 -4.55 -19.04 -3.73
C ALA A 275 -5.99 -19.13 -4.27
N GLY A 276 -6.22 -20.02 -5.22
CA GLY A 276 -7.54 -20.23 -5.82
C GLY A 276 -7.56 -21.42 -6.78
N LYS A 277 -8.75 -21.99 -7.01
CA LYS A 277 -8.93 -23.18 -7.88
C LYS A 277 -8.83 -22.87 -9.38
N ASN A 278 -9.03 -21.60 -9.76
CA ASN A 278 -9.20 -21.20 -11.16
C ASN A 278 -8.07 -20.26 -11.62
N TYR A 279 -8.44 -19.02 -11.94
CA TYR A 279 -7.56 -18.01 -12.51
C TYR A 279 -7.58 -16.74 -11.66
N ILE A 280 -6.54 -15.93 -11.85
CA ILE A 280 -6.38 -14.60 -11.27
C ILE A 280 -6.05 -13.60 -12.37
N GLU A 281 -6.66 -12.41 -12.29
CA GLU A 281 -6.39 -11.29 -13.18
C GLU A 281 -4.88 -10.98 -13.20
N ASP A 282 -4.27 -10.99 -14.38
CA ASP A 282 -2.82 -10.80 -14.52
C ASP A 282 -2.45 -9.33 -14.60
N GLN A 283 -2.61 -8.67 -13.45
CA GLN A 283 -2.34 -7.26 -13.29
C GLN A 283 -0.88 -6.89 -13.65
N PRO A 284 0.17 -7.68 -13.31
CA PRO A 284 1.53 -7.34 -13.70
C PRO A 284 1.73 -7.30 -15.22
N ARG A 285 1.00 -8.13 -15.97
CA ARG A 285 0.97 -8.03 -17.42
C ARG A 285 0.26 -6.77 -17.90
N MET A 286 -0.83 -6.38 -17.25
CA MET A 286 -1.51 -5.12 -17.57
C MET A 286 -0.60 -3.90 -17.37
N ILE A 287 0.24 -3.89 -16.32
CA ILE A 287 1.22 -2.81 -16.06
C ILE A 287 2.17 -2.59 -17.25
N ILE A 288 2.64 -3.69 -17.87
CA ILE A 288 3.61 -3.61 -18.98
C ILE A 288 2.95 -3.49 -20.35
N GLU A 289 1.72 -3.98 -20.54
CA GLU A 289 1.01 -3.92 -21.83
C GLU A 289 0.17 -2.65 -22.00
N GLN A 290 -0.32 -2.06 -20.90
CA GLN A 290 -1.17 -0.85 -20.89
C GLN A 290 -0.45 0.29 -20.17
N GLN A 291 0.62 0.84 -20.74
CA GLN A 291 1.46 1.87 -20.08
C GLN A 291 0.88 3.30 -20.13
N LEU A 292 -0.33 3.46 -20.68
CA LEU A 292 -1.09 4.69 -20.73
C LEU A 292 -2.43 4.50 -20.02
N MET A 293 -3.03 5.60 -19.56
CA MET A 293 -4.37 5.58 -18.99
C MET A 293 -5.35 4.98 -19.98
N SER A 294 -6.14 4.02 -19.51
CA SER A 294 -7.05 3.22 -20.34
C SER A 294 -8.35 2.98 -19.58
N PRO A 295 -9.44 2.54 -20.25
CA PRO A 295 -10.67 2.18 -19.55
C PRO A 295 -10.49 1.04 -18.53
N TYR A 296 -9.44 0.23 -18.65
CA TYR A 296 -9.06 -0.73 -17.61
C TYR A 296 -8.54 -0.01 -16.37
N TRP A 297 -7.60 0.93 -16.52
CA TRP A 297 -7.04 1.68 -15.38
C TRP A 297 -8.04 2.61 -14.71
N GLU A 298 -8.97 3.19 -15.46
CA GLU A 298 -10.09 3.94 -14.89
C GLU A 298 -11.01 3.06 -14.02
N ASP A 299 -11.13 1.75 -14.31
CA ASP A 299 -11.83 0.81 -13.42
C ASP A 299 -11.04 0.51 -12.14
N LYS A 300 -9.70 0.54 -12.22
CA LYS A 300 -8.79 0.33 -11.09
C LYS A 300 -8.52 1.61 -10.27
N LYS A 301 -9.31 2.66 -10.52
CA LYS A 301 -9.32 3.92 -9.78
C LYS A 301 -10.61 4.03 -8.95
N ALA A 302 -10.45 4.19 -7.64
CA ALA A 302 -11.57 4.32 -6.73
C ALA A 302 -12.34 5.63 -6.95
N ARG A 303 -13.66 5.56 -6.86
CA ARG A 303 -14.58 6.71 -6.99
C ARG A 303 -14.83 7.34 -5.61
N LEU A 304 -13.77 7.87 -5.01
CA LEU A 304 -13.71 8.36 -3.62
C LEU A 304 -14.79 9.39 -3.29
N GLU A 305 -15.15 10.24 -4.26
CA GLU A 305 -16.19 11.27 -4.13
C GLU A 305 -17.59 10.69 -3.89
N ARG A 306 -17.81 9.42 -4.23
CA ARG A 306 -19.08 8.73 -4.00
C ARG A 306 -19.23 8.22 -2.58
N ILE A 307 -18.15 8.11 -1.81
CA ILE A 307 -18.18 7.55 -0.46
C ILE A 307 -18.78 8.61 0.48
N GLN A 308 -19.87 8.26 1.16
CA GLN A 308 -20.62 9.18 2.03
C GLN A 308 -20.68 8.73 3.50
N VAL A 309 -20.31 7.47 3.76
CA VAL A 309 -20.29 6.93 5.12
C VAL A 309 -19.17 7.56 5.95
N PRO A 310 -19.32 7.66 7.27
CA PRO A 310 -18.24 8.01 8.17
C PRO A 310 -16.97 7.21 7.89
N THR A 311 -15.83 7.90 7.86
CA THR A 311 -14.56 7.30 7.42
C THR A 311 -13.42 7.74 8.32
N TYR A 312 -12.70 6.77 8.89
CA TYR A 312 -11.48 7.03 9.65
C TYR A 312 -10.25 6.53 8.88
N VAL A 313 -9.52 7.46 8.26
CA VAL A 313 -8.34 7.17 7.43
C VAL A 313 -7.08 7.18 8.27
N VAL A 314 -6.24 6.16 8.10
CA VAL A 314 -4.87 6.16 8.61
C VAL A 314 -3.87 6.15 7.46
N ALA A 315 -2.82 6.95 7.60
CA ALA A 315 -1.74 7.09 6.64
C ALA A 315 -0.37 7.02 7.34
N SER A 316 0.68 6.82 6.56
CA SER A 316 2.07 7.04 6.98
C SER A 316 2.84 7.74 5.85
N TYR A 317 4.01 8.30 6.15
CA TYR A 317 4.88 8.93 5.15
C TYR A 317 5.88 7.96 4.50
N THR A 318 6.04 6.78 5.09
CA THR A 318 7.13 5.85 4.78
C THR A 318 6.67 4.58 4.09
N ASN A 319 5.37 4.41 3.85
CA ASN A 319 4.85 3.26 3.10
C ASN A 319 5.11 3.45 1.60
N ALA A 320 5.84 2.50 1.00
CA ALA A 320 6.26 2.58 -0.40
C ALA A 320 5.11 2.44 -1.40
N ALA A 321 3.99 1.84 -0.99
CA ALA A 321 2.83 1.57 -1.84
C ALA A 321 1.64 2.51 -1.56
N HIS A 322 1.38 2.80 -0.28
CA HIS A 322 0.08 3.33 0.16
C HIS A 322 0.09 4.82 0.51
N THR A 323 1.27 5.42 0.74
CA THR A 323 1.40 6.81 1.23
C THR A 323 0.47 7.78 0.50
N HIS A 324 0.66 7.96 -0.81
CA HIS A 324 -0.13 8.93 -1.57
C HIS A 324 -1.64 8.64 -1.57
N GLY A 325 -2.02 7.39 -1.81
CA GLY A 325 -3.44 7.06 -1.95
C GLY A 325 -4.24 7.10 -0.66
N SER A 326 -3.60 6.93 0.52
CA SER A 326 -4.26 7.23 1.79
C SER A 326 -4.59 8.71 1.96
N PHE A 327 -3.64 9.59 1.65
CA PHE A 327 -3.87 11.04 1.74
C PHE A 327 -4.86 11.54 0.68
N GLU A 328 -4.77 11.03 -0.55
CA GLU A 328 -5.74 11.32 -1.61
C GLU A 328 -7.13 10.76 -1.28
N GLY A 329 -7.19 9.56 -0.69
CA GLY A 329 -8.38 8.96 -0.11
C GLY A 329 -9.12 9.93 0.81
N PHE A 330 -8.40 10.49 1.79
CA PHE A 330 -8.95 11.50 2.70
C PHE A 330 -9.37 12.80 1.98
N ARG A 331 -8.51 13.34 1.11
CA ARG A 331 -8.75 14.62 0.42
C ARG A 331 -9.97 14.59 -0.49
N LYS A 332 -10.13 13.53 -1.28
CA LYS A 332 -11.20 13.37 -2.29
C LYS A 332 -12.47 12.73 -1.76
N LEU A 333 -12.46 12.21 -0.54
CA LEU A 333 -13.63 11.58 0.07
C LEU A 333 -14.86 12.51 0.05
N GLY A 334 -15.99 11.97 -0.40
CA GLY A 334 -17.27 12.67 -0.41
C GLY A 334 -17.92 12.82 0.97
N SER A 335 -17.49 12.03 1.97
CA SER A 335 -18.02 12.07 3.33
C SER A 335 -17.59 13.34 4.04
N LYS A 336 -18.54 13.95 4.76
CA LYS A 336 -18.26 15.07 5.67
C LYS A 336 -17.74 14.60 7.02
N ASP A 337 -18.11 13.38 7.40
CA ASP A 337 -17.65 12.73 8.63
C ASP A 337 -16.37 11.94 8.36
N LYS A 338 -15.28 12.68 8.23
CA LYS A 338 -13.96 12.10 7.95
C LYS A 338 -12.91 12.53 8.94
N TRP A 339 -12.02 11.60 9.26
CA TRP A 339 -10.86 11.78 10.11
C TRP A 339 -9.61 11.27 9.42
N LEU A 340 -8.49 11.95 9.62
CA LEU A 340 -7.16 11.51 9.23
C LEU A 340 -6.28 11.40 10.47
N ARG A 341 -5.62 10.25 10.64
CA ARG A 341 -4.46 10.10 11.53
C ARG A 341 -3.24 9.67 10.73
N VAL A 342 -2.10 10.31 10.95
CA VAL A 342 -0.82 9.89 10.35
C VAL A 342 0.05 9.25 11.43
N ASN A 343 0.43 7.98 11.25
CA ASN A 343 1.28 7.26 12.18
C ASN A 343 2.78 7.46 11.86
N ASN A 344 3.64 7.21 12.83
CA ASN A 344 5.11 7.27 12.69
C ASN A 344 5.78 5.88 12.79
N THR A 345 5.01 4.82 12.59
CA THR A 345 5.46 3.43 12.66
C THR A 345 5.27 2.76 11.29
N ASN A 346 4.83 1.50 11.27
CA ASN A 346 4.32 0.84 10.07
C ASN A 346 2.84 0.46 10.26
N GLU A 347 2.16 0.16 9.16
CA GLU A 347 0.72 -0.09 9.12
C GLU A 347 0.26 -1.23 10.05
N TRP A 348 1.04 -2.31 10.15
CA TRP A 348 0.66 -3.46 10.98
C TRP A 348 0.85 -3.18 12.47
N LEU A 349 2.00 -2.62 12.86
CA LEU A 349 2.25 -2.26 14.25
C LEU A 349 1.22 -1.26 14.75
N ASP A 350 0.91 -0.25 13.95
CA ASP A 350 -0.08 0.76 14.30
C ASP A 350 -1.47 0.15 14.48
N PHE A 351 -1.93 -0.68 13.53
CA PHE A 351 -3.26 -1.30 13.56
C PHE A 351 -3.48 -2.19 14.79
N TYR A 352 -2.47 -2.98 15.19
CA TYR A 352 -2.56 -3.91 16.34
C TYR A 352 -2.09 -3.30 17.67
N THR A 353 -1.64 -2.04 17.69
CA THR A 353 -1.25 -1.40 18.96
C THR A 353 -2.50 -1.17 19.82
N PRO A 354 -2.55 -1.65 21.08
CA PRO A 354 -3.75 -1.58 21.91
C PRO A 354 -4.37 -0.19 22.04
N LYS A 355 -3.54 0.87 22.10
CA LYS A 355 -4.02 2.27 22.12
C LYS A 355 -4.88 2.59 20.89
N TYR A 356 -4.42 2.21 19.70
CA TYR A 356 -5.07 2.54 18.44
C TYR A 356 -6.20 1.58 18.09
N GLU A 357 -6.10 0.31 18.51
CA GLU A 357 -7.22 -0.65 18.44
C GLU A 357 -8.41 -0.16 19.29
N GLN A 358 -8.16 0.35 20.50
CA GLN A 358 -9.18 0.97 21.36
C GLN A 358 -9.76 2.26 20.77
N GLU A 359 -8.93 3.06 20.08
CA GLU A 359 -9.42 4.26 19.40
C GLU A 359 -10.31 3.92 18.20
N LEU A 360 -9.94 2.89 17.43
CA LEU A 360 -10.75 2.35 16.34
C LEU A 360 -12.08 1.79 16.87
N LEU A 361 -12.07 1.11 18.02
CA LEU A 361 -13.28 0.68 18.71
C LEU A 361 -14.19 1.87 19.02
N LYS A 362 -13.65 2.96 19.57
CA LYS A 362 -14.42 4.18 19.86
C LYS A 362 -15.11 4.75 18.62
N PHE A 363 -14.44 4.76 17.47
CA PHE A 363 -15.04 5.16 16.19
C PHE A 363 -16.21 4.26 15.80
N PHE A 364 -16.01 2.93 15.83
CA PHE A 364 -17.07 2.00 15.46
C PHE A 364 -18.21 1.92 16.47
N ASP A 365 -17.97 2.03 17.77
CA ASP A 365 -19.03 2.06 18.78
C ASP A 365 -19.97 3.24 18.54
N HIS A 366 -19.42 4.39 18.17
CA HIS A 366 -20.21 5.55 17.82
C HIS A 366 -21.12 5.30 16.61
N TYR A 367 -20.58 4.77 15.51
CA TYR A 367 -21.31 4.67 14.25
C TYR A 367 -22.11 3.39 14.03
N LEU A 368 -21.68 2.29 14.65
CA LEU A 368 -22.28 0.97 14.47
C LEU A 368 -23.15 0.56 15.67
N LYS A 369 -22.87 1.07 16.88
CA LYS A 369 -23.72 0.87 18.07
C LYS A 369 -24.54 2.11 18.45
N GLY A 370 -24.20 3.28 17.92
CA GLY A 370 -24.89 4.53 18.24
C GLY A 370 -24.50 5.11 19.60
N GLU A 371 -23.33 4.73 20.13
CA GLU A 371 -22.90 5.16 21.45
C GLU A 371 -22.47 6.63 21.48
N ALA A 372 -22.89 7.34 22.54
CA ALA A 372 -22.48 8.72 22.82
C ALA A 372 -21.14 8.74 23.57
N ASN A 373 -20.08 8.22 22.96
CA ASN A 373 -18.76 8.04 23.57
C ASN A 373 -17.78 9.21 23.35
N GLY A 374 -18.24 10.32 22.76
CA GLY A 374 -17.41 11.50 22.46
C GLY A 374 -16.44 11.31 21.29
N TRP A 375 -16.68 10.38 20.37
CA TRP A 375 -15.88 10.27 19.13
C TRP A 375 -15.92 11.56 18.29
N GLN A 376 -17.05 12.25 18.26
CA GLN A 376 -17.21 13.48 17.46
C GLN A 376 -16.28 14.61 17.89
N ASP A 377 -15.77 14.57 19.13
CA ASP A 377 -14.81 15.54 19.66
C ASP A 377 -13.36 15.22 19.23
N THR A 378 -13.11 14.04 18.64
CA THR A 378 -11.80 13.67 18.10
C THR A 378 -11.41 14.66 17.00
N PRO A 379 -10.22 15.28 17.05
CA PRO A 379 -9.76 16.19 16.02
C PRO A 379 -9.74 15.53 14.64
N ARG A 380 -10.27 16.23 13.63
CA ARG A 380 -10.45 15.72 12.26
C ARG A 380 -9.14 15.40 11.56
N VAL A 381 -8.07 16.12 11.87
CA VAL A 381 -6.74 15.86 11.33
C VAL A 381 -5.73 15.80 12.47
N ARG A 382 -5.08 14.65 12.61
CA ARG A 382 -3.96 14.42 13.52
C ARG A 382 -2.79 13.88 12.70
N ILE A 383 -1.64 14.53 12.77
CA ILE A 383 -0.45 14.10 12.04
C ILE A 383 0.67 13.68 13.00
N CYS A 384 1.62 12.93 12.49
CA CYS A 384 2.95 12.87 13.10
C CYS A 384 3.86 13.89 12.40
N VAL A 385 4.85 14.42 13.11
CA VAL A 385 5.97 15.15 12.53
C VAL A 385 7.23 14.42 12.88
N LEU A 386 7.90 13.91 11.86
CA LEU A 386 9.12 13.14 12.01
C LEU A 386 10.27 14.09 12.41
N ASP A 387 11.05 13.68 13.41
CA ASP A 387 12.31 14.32 13.75
C ASP A 387 13.37 13.25 13.98
N PRO A 388 14.01 12.75 12.91
CA PRO A 388 14.99 11.68 13.04
C PRO A 388 16.27 12.12 13.77
N SER A 389 16.46 13.42 14.03
CA SER A 389 17.52 13.95 14.89
C SER A 389 17.08 14.18 16.34
N GLY A 390 15.83 13.82 16.66
CA GLY A 390 15.21 14.04 17.96
C GLY A 390 14.09 13.05 18.24
N THR A 391 12.92 13.57 18.61
CA THR A 391 11.74 12.75 18.93
C THR A 391 10.58 13.20 18.06
N ASP A 392 9.97 12.23 17.37
CA ASP A 392 8.79 12.50 16.56
C ASP A 392 7.66 13.08 17.43
N VAL A 393 6.95 14.07 16.92
CA VAL A 393 5.70 14.55 17.53
C VAL A 393 4.57 13.70 16.95
N VAL A 394 3.78 13.04 17.80
CA VAL A 394 2.63 12.21 17.37
C VAL A 394 1.31 12.84 17.78
N ASP A 395 0.23 12.52 17.05
CA ASP A 395 -1.13 13.03 17.30
C ASP A 395 -1.23 14.57 17.29
N ARG A 396 -0.34 15.27 16.55
CA ARG A 396 -0.42 16.73 16.45
C ARG A 396 -1.67 17.14 15.68
N VAL A 397 -2.51 17.95 16.31
CA VAL A 397 -3.73 18.47 15.70
C VAL A 397 -3.38 19.54 14.69
N GLU A 398 -3.95 19.43 13.49
CA GLU A 398 -3.91 20.46 12.46
C GLU A 398 -5.35 20.77 12.00
N ASP A 399 -5.54 21.92 11.38
CA ASP A 399 -6.85 22.41 10.96
C ASP A 399 -7.36 21.73 9.67
N ALA A 400 -6.43 21.34 8.80
CA ALA A 400 -6.68 20.65 7.54
C ALA A 400 -5.48 19.78 7.16
N TRP A 401 -5.64 19.00 6.08
CA TRP A 401 -4.52 18.34 5.43
C TRP A 401 -4.40 18.74 3.94
N PRO A 402 -3.26 19.30 3.53
CA PRO A 402 -2.19 19.87 4.37
C PRO A 402 -2.70 21.02 5.28
N PRO A 403 -1.97 21.39 6.35
CA PRO A 403 -2.37 22.51 7.22
C PRO A 403 -2.46 23.83 6.44
N THR A 404 -3.42 24.70 6.78
CA THR A 404 -3.61 25.96 6.01
C THR A 404 -2.49 26.98 6.22
N ARG A 405 -1.75 26.85 7.32
CA ARG A 405 -0.58 27.68 7.66
C ARG A 405 0.68 27.36 6.85
N VAL A 406 0.64 26.35 5.99
CA VAL A 406 1.76 25.99 5.12
C VAL A 406 1.98 27.08 4.08
N GLU A 407 3.21 27.58 4.01
CA GLU A 407 3.65 28.54 3.01
C GLU A 407 4.44 27.84 1.90
N ALA A 408 4.16 28.21 0.66
CA ALA A 408 4.90 27.67 -0.48
C ALA A 408 6.20 28.46 -0.68
N LYS A 409 7.34 27.77 -0.60
CA LYS A 409 8.66 28.37 -0.87
C LYS A 409 9.32 27.67 -2.05
N SER A 410 9.71 28.44 -3.06
CA SER A 410 10.51 27.94 -4.18
C SER A 410 11.99 28.00 -3.83
N LEU A 411 12.67 26.88 -4.00
CA LEU A 411 14.12 26.75 -3.91
C LEU A 411 14.66 26.41 -5.30
N TYR A 412 15.27 27.39 -5.96
CA TYR A 412 15.82 27.28 -7.31
C TYR A 412 17.14 26.51 -7.31
N LEU A 413 17.31 25.63 -8.31
CA LEU A 413 18.56 24.91 -8.52
C LEU A 413 19.63 25.88 -9.07
N ASN A 414 20.88 25.74 -8.63
CA ASN A 414 22.03 26.43 -9.19
C ASN A 414 23.10 25.45 -9.72
N ASP A 415 24.00 25.96 -10.57
CA ASP A 415 25.05 25.17 -11.24
C ASP A 415 26.17 24.68 -10.30
N SER A 416 26.15 25.12 -9.05
CA SER A 416 27.05 24.71 -7.97
C SER A 416 26.44 23.63 -7.08
N ASN A 417 25.38 22.94 -7.55
CA ASN A 417 24.65 21.90 -6.81
C ASN A 417 24.02 22.39 -5.50
N GLY A 418 23.61 23.66 -5.46
CA GLY A 418 22.87 24.26 -4.35
C GLY A 418 21.41 24.54 -4.73
N LEU A 419 20.57 24.62 -3.69
CA LEU A 419 19.24 25.19 -3.75
C LEU A 419 19.31 26.61 -3.16
N ILE A 420 18.74 27.60 -3.84
CA ILE A 420 18.75 29.01 -3.43
C ILE A 420 17.38 29.66 -3.59
N GLU A 421 17.11 30.74 -2.85
CA GLU A 421 15.78 31.36 -2.82
C GLU A 421 15.49 32.25 -4.03
N GLU A 422 16.54 32.76 -4.67
CA GLU A 422 16.43 33.59 -5.88
C GLU A 422 16.79 32.78 -7.11
N LYS A 423 16.04 32.95 -8.20
CA LYS A 423 16.36 32.29 -9.47
C LYS A 423 17.71 32.80 -9.99
N PRO A 424 18.68 31.92 -10.33
CA PRO A 424 19.94 32.35 -10.91
C PRO A 424 19.72 33.20 -12.18
N PRO A 425 20.40 34.35 -12.33
CA PRO A 425 20.17 35.27 -13.44
C PRO A 425 20.72 34.74 -14.78
N HIS A 426 21.68 33.83 -14.73
CA HIS A 426 22.34 33.24 -15.90
C HIS A 426 21.95 31.78 -16.05
N GLU A 427 21.89 31.31 -17.31
CA GLU A 427 21.66 29.90 -17.61
C GLU A 427 22.88 29.06 -17.20
N GLY A 428 22.59 27.96 -16.53
CA GLY A 428 23.52 26.90 -16.16
C GLY A 428 22.91 25.53 -16.40
N LYS A 429 23.74 24.50 -16.34
CA LYS A 429 23.26 23.11 -16.43
C LYS A 429 24.16 22.18 -15.63
N THR A 430 23.57 21.09 -15.16
CA THR A 430 24.30 19.94 -14.62
C THR A 430 23.92 18.68 -15.38
N THR A 431 24.75 17.65 -15.29
CA THR A 431 24.53 16.40 -16.03
C THR A 431 24.94 15.19 -15.21
N TYR A 432 24.29 14.06 -15.45
CA TYR A 432 24.76 12.76 -14.97
C TYR A 432 24.63 11.69 -16.06
N GLN A 433 25.58 10.77 -16.06
CA GLN A 433 25.53 9.60 -16.93
C GLN A 433 24.43 8.65 -16.45
N VAL A 434 23.62 8.11 -17.37
CA VAL A 434 22.71 7.02 -17.06
C VAL A 434 23.52 5.78 -16.70
N ALA A 435 23.58 5.47 -15.41
CA ALA A 435 24.26 4.33 -14.82
C ALA A 435 23.69 4.09 -13.41
N PRO A 436 23.88 2.90 -12.80
CA PRO A 436 23.33 2.59 -11.48
C PRO A 436 23.71 3.57 -10.34
N LYS A 437 24.83 4.30 -10.47
CA LYS A 437 25.27 5.33 -9.52
C LYS A 437 25.18 6.76 -10.06
N GLY A 438 24.63 6.92 -11.26
CA GLY A 438 24.49 8.21 -11.92
C GLY A 438 23.38 9.03 -11.27
N SER A 439 23.76 10.17 -10.68
CA SER A 439 22.81 11.11 -10.06
C SER A 439 23.44 12.49 -9.96
N VAL A 440 22.60 13.49 -9.71
CA VAL A 440 23.00 14.82 -9.23
C VAL A 440 22.24 15.11 -7.94
N HIS A 441 22.80 15.99 -7.11
CA HIS A 441 22.22 16.34 -5.82
C HIS A 441 22.24 17.85 -5.63
N PHE A 442 21.27 18.35 -4.87
CA PHE A 442 21.18 19.76 -4.49
C PHE A 442 20.87 19.90 -3.01
N THR A 443 21.52 20.85 -2.34
CA THR A 443 21.36 21.05 -0.90
C THR A 443 20.83 22.44 -0.56
N TYR A 444 19.94 22.50 0.43
CA TYR A 444 19.52 23.74 1.08
C TYR A 444 19.74 23.59 2.58
N ARG A 445 20.46 24.53 3.19
CA ARG A 445 20.68 24.55 4.64
C ARG A 445 19.76 25.56 5.29
N PHE A 446 18.99 25.12 6.28
CA PHE A 446 18.09 26.01 7.01
C PHE A 446 18.87 26.85 8.03
N ASP A 447 18.59 28.15 8.09
CA ASP A 447 19.19 29.09 9.02
C ASP A 447 18.41 29.25 10.34
N GLN A 448 17.24 28.63 10.42
CA GLN A 448 16.35 28.54 11.57
C GLN A 448 15.66 27.16 11.63
N ASP A 449 14.99 26.87 12.74
CA ASP A 449 14.15 25.68 12.85
C ASP A 449 12.90 25.83 11.99
N VAL A 450 12.59 24.80 11.21
CA VAL A 450 11.41 24.77 10.33
C VAL A 450 10.78 23.38 10.30
N GLU A 451 9.58 23.28 9.77
CA GLU A 451 8.93 22.03 9.41
C GLU A 451 8.52 22.08 7.94
N LEU A 452 8.68 20.96 7.24
CA LEU A 452 8.12 20.76 5.92
C LEU A 452 6.92 19.81 6.04
N ILE A 453 5.71 20.31 5.77
CA ILE A 453 4.46 19.57 6.00
C ILE A 453 3.56 19.59 4.78
N GLY A 454 3.46 18.45 4.11
CA GLY A 454 2.58 18.28 2.96
C GLY A 454 3.34 17.76 1.75
N TYR A 455 2.89 18.15 0.57
CA TYR A 455 3.41 17.70 -0.71
C TYR A 455 4.52 18.60 -1.20
N MET A 456 5.47 18.03 -1.94
CA MET A 456 6.52 18.78 -2.63
C MET A 456 6.34 18.64 -4.14
N LYS A 457 6.79 19.64 -4.89
CA LYS A 457 6.79 19.60 -6.36
C LYS A 457 8.14 19.99 -6.88
N LEU A 458 8.74 19.15 -7.72
CA LEU A 458 9.97 19.50 -8.42
C LEU A 458 9.67 19.89 -9.85
N ARG A 459 9.96 21.13 -10.20
CA ARG A 459 9.95 21.62 -11.58
C ARG A 459 11.35 21.55 -12.15
N LEU A 460 11.51 20.92 -13.30
CA LEU A 460 12.79 20.82 -14.00
C LEU A 460 12.64 21.20 -15.46
N TRP A 461 13.70 21.75 -16.03
CA TRP A 461 13.95 21.79 -17.47
C TRP A 461 14.96 20.71 -17.81
N VAL A 462 14.55 19.75 -18.63
CA VAL A 462 15.32 18.52 -18.87
C VAL A 462 15.57 18.30 -20.35
N GLU A 463 16.70 17.68 -20.64
CA GLU A 463 17.12 17.24 -21.97
C GLU A 463 17.75 15.84 -21.85
N ALA A 464 17.48 15.00 -22.84
CA ALA A 464 18.08 13.67 -22.96
C ALA A 464 19.12 13.66 -24.08
N GLU A 465 20.36 13.36 -23.74
CA GLU A 465 21.43 13.17 -24.73
C GLU A 465 21.65 11.67 -24.97
N GLY A 466 21.37 11.20 -26.18
CA GLY A 466 21.51 9.78 -26.54
C GLY A 466 20.26 8.93 -26.26
N ALA A 467 19.15 9.55 -25.90
CA ALA A 467 17.82 8.93 -25.78
C ALA A 467 16.74 9.88 -26.32
N ASN A 468 15.54 9.36 -26.57
CA ASN A 468 14.35 10.14 -26.92
C ASN A 468 13.29 10.16 -25.79
N ASP A 469 13.64 9.66 -24.61
CA ASP A 469 12.82 9.69 -23.41
C ASP A 469 13.73 9.58 -22.16
N MET A 470 13.15 9.84 -20.98
CA MET A 470 13.83 9.81 -19.69
C MET A 470 12.87 9.29 -18.63
N GLU A 471 13.35 8.45 -17.73
CA GLU A 471 12.68 8.03 -16.49
C GLU A 471 13.46 8.58 -15.31
N LEU A 472 12.89 9.59 -14.66
CA LEU A 472 13.47 10.31 -13.54
C LEU A 472 12.99 9.73 -12.21
N SER A 473 13.92 9.56 -11.29
CA SER A 473 13.67 9.26 -9.89
C SER A 473 14.17 10.41 -9.03
N VAL A 474 13.35 10.82 -8.07
CA VAL A 474 13.61 11.96 -7.19
C VAL A 474 13.45 11.52 -5.74
N THR A 475 14.39 11.91 -4.89
CA THR A 475 14.28 11.78 -3.43
C THR A 475 14.58 13.11 -2.76
N VAL A 476 13.84 13.41 -1.68
CA VAL A 476 14.12 14.52 -0.78
C VAL A 476 14.28 13.95 0.62
N GLU A 477 15.46 14.11 1.21
CA GLU A 477 15.81 13.60 2.53
C GLU A 477 16.32 14.71 3.46
N LYS A 478 16.29 14.44 4.77
CA LYS A 478 16.91 15.28 5.80
C LYS A 478 18.32 14.77 6.11
N ARG A 479 19.27 15.69 6.22
CA ARG A 479 20.64 15.42 6.66
C ARG A 479 21.04 16.30 7.84
N ASP A 480 21.98 15.80 8.64
CA ASP A 480 22.54 16.55 9.75
C ASP A 480 23.38 17.75 9.26
N SER A 481 23.89 18.55 10.19
CA SER A 481 24.72 19.73 9.89
C SER A 481 26.07 19.41 9.23
N GLU A 482 26.48 18.15 9.23
CA GLU A 482 27.69 17.64 8.60
C GLU A 482 27.40 16.98 7.23
N GLY A 483 26.13 16.89 6.84
CA GLY A 483 25.70 16.28 5.58
C GLY A 483 25.53 14.76 5.64
N ASN A 484 25.42 14.15 6.83
CA ASN A 484 25.15 12.72 7.00
C ASN A 484 23.64 12.43 6.99
N PRO A 485 23.19 11.29 6.43
CA PRO A 485 21.80 10.88 6.46
C PRO A 485 21.38 10.34 7.83
N TYR A 486 20.11 10.56 8.20
CA TYR A 486 19.51 9.89 9.34
C TYR A 486 18.84 8.56 8.96
N ASN A 487 19.43 7.44 9.35
CA ASN A 487 18.85 6.12 9.12
C ASN A 487 17.92 5.71 10.27
N ARG A 488 16.74 5.17 9.93
CA ARG A 488 15.82 4.54 10.88
C ARG A 488 15.15 3.32 10.26
N GLU A 489 14.46 2.54 11.08
CA GLU A 489 13.51 1.54 10.59
C GLU A 489 12.32 2.25 9.93
N LEU A 490 12.01 1.84 8.70
CA LEU A 490 10.96 2.35 7.84
C LEU A 490 9.79 1.35 7.83
N GLY A 491 8.74 1.67 7.08
CA GLY A 491 7.68 0.70 6.77
C GLY A 491 8.25 -0.62 6.22
N GLU A 492 7.56 -1.72 6.46
CA GLU A 492 7.92 -3.06 5.93
C GLU A 492 9.25 -3.65 6.45
N GLY A 493 9.78 -3.15 7.57
CA GLY A 493 11.00 -3.68 8.20
C GLY A 493 12.30 -3.31 7.50
N MET A 494 12.26 -2.30 6.62
CA MET A 494 13.42 -1.75 5.93
C MET A 494 14.20 -0.79 6.84
N VAL A 495 15.51 -0.63 6.64
CA VAL A 495 16.33 0.36 7.36
C VAL A 495 17.02 1.29 6.36
N GLY A 496 16.83 2.60 6.50
CA GLY A 496 17.41 3.58 5.59
C GLY A 496 17.04 5.03 5.91
N PRO A 497 17.47 5.99 5.07
CA PRO A 497 17.09 7.38 5.22
C PRO A 497 15.60 7.57 4.98
N VAL A 498 14.96 8.42 5.80
CA VAL A 498 13.58 8.83 5.54
C VAL A 498 13.59 9.82 4.39
N ALA A 499 12.94 9.44 3.29
CA ALA A 499 12.88 10.25 2.09
C ALA A 499 11.46 10.31 1.52
N ALA A 500 11.07 11.51 1.11
CA ALA A 500 9.94 11.68 0.20
C ALA A 500 10.40 11.38 -1.23
N THR A 501 9.56 10.70 -2.02
CA THR A 501 9.95 10.22 -3.36
C THR A 501 9.05 10.79 -4.45
N GLY A 502 9.58 10.89 -5.67
CA GLY A 502 8.85 11.26 -6.90
C GLY A 502 9.38 10.48 -8.10
N LEU A 503 8.51 10.17 -9.06
CA LEU A 503 8.85 9.45 -10.29
C LEU A 503 8.19 10.13 -11.49
N LEU A 504 8.88 10.14 -12.64
CA LEU A 504 8.30 10.61 -13.91
C LEU A 504 8.98 9.98 -15.11
N ARG A 505 8.20 9.42 -16.04
CA ARG A 505 8.59 9.22 -17.43
C ARG A 505 8.30 10.50 -18.21
N VAL A 506 9.34 11.15 -18.73
CA VAL A 506 9.27 12.50 -19.32
C VAL A 506 8.37 12.55 -20.55
N SER A 507 8.30 11.49 -21.35
CA SER A 507 7.33 11.43 -22.45
C SER A 507 5.88 11.52 -21.99
N GLN A 508 5.57 11.17 -20.74
CA GLN A 508 4.22 11.26 -20.17
C GLN A 508 4.00 12.51 -19.29
N ARG A 509 4.83 13.55 -19.46
CA ARG A 509 4.80 14.82 -18.68
C ARG A 509 3.55 15.69 -18.83
N GLU A 510 2.59 15.31 -19.68
CA GLU A 510 1.43 16.16 -19.94
C GLU A 510 0.55 16.31 -18.70
N LEU A 511 0.43 17.56 -18.24
CA LEU A 511 -0.39 17.93 -17.09
C LEU A 511 -1.86 18.03 -17.46
N ASP A 512 -2.71 17.58 -16.55
CA ASP A 512 -4.09 18.02 -16.43
C ASP A 512 -4.12 19.27 -15.55
N SER A 513 -4.19 20.44 -16.17
CA SER A 513 -4.22 21.70 -15.44
C SER A 513 -5.44 21.87 -14.55
N ALA A 514 -6.55 21.18 -14.81
CA ALA A 514 -7.77 21.29 -14.00
C ALA A 514 -7.67 20.48 -12.70
N ASN A 515 -6.93 19.36 -12.72
CA ASN A 515 -6.73 18.50 -11.56
C ASN A 515 -5.40 18.72 -10.84
N SER A 516 -4.45 19.41 -11.46
CA SER A 516 -3.19 19.79 -10.83
C SER A 516 -3.41 20.85 -9.75
N THR A 517 -2.73 20.70 -8.61
CA THR A 517 -2.69 21.73 -7.56
C THR A 517 -1.33 22.43 -7.57
N HIS A 518 -1.16 23.42 -6.68
CA HIS A 518 0.11 24.12 -6.55
C HIS A 518 1.28 23.17 -6.21
N PHE A 519 1.07 22.23 -5.29
CA PHE A 519 2.09 21.29 -4.82
C PHE A 519 2.03 19.89 -5.46
N GLU A 520 0.99 19.59 -6.22
CA GLU A 520 0.77 18.23 -6.72
C GLU A 520 0.34 18.27 -8.19
N PRO A 521 1.26 17.94 -9.12
CA PRO A 521 0.91 17.86 -10.53
C PRO A 521 0.05 16.62 -10.78
N TYR A 522 -0.98 16.77 -11.61
CA TYR A 522 -1.79 15.66 -12.08
C TYR A 522 -1.44 15.36 -13.53
N LEU A 523 -0.88 14.17 -13.79
CA LEU A 523 -0.45 13.75 -15.13
C LEU A 523 -1.59 13.01 -15.84
N LYS A 524 -1.83 13.33 -17.11
CA LYS A 524 -2.91 12.73 -17.92
C LYS A 524 -2.64 11.28 -18.27
N HIS A 525 -1.41 10.97 -18.68
CA HIS A 525 -0.99 9.67 -19.20
C HIS A 525 -1.77 9.18 -20.43
N GLU A 526 -2.25 10.09 -21.28
CA GLU A 526 -3.07 9.76 -22.47
C GLU A 526 -2.23 9.51 -23.73
N ARG A 527 -0.98 10.00 -23.77
CA ARG A 527 -0.05 9.88 -24.90
C ARG A 527 1.39 10.10 -24.46
N GLU A 528 2.31 9.72 -25.33
CA GLU A 528 3.75 9.98 -25.17
C GLU A 528 4.20 11.17 -26.04
N GLN A 529 4.98 12.07 -25.46
CA GLN A 529 5.62 13.23 -26.06
C GLN A 529 7.13 13.01 -26.10
N LEU A 530 7.61 12.14 -26.98
CA LEU A 530 9.04 11.80 -27.11
C LEU A 530 9.89 13.06 -27.38
N LEU A 531 11.11 13.05 -26.87
CA LEU A 531 12.10 14.11 -26.98
C LEU A 531 12.86 14.02 -28.30
N LYS A 532 13.17 15.19 -28.89
CA LYS A 532 14.11 15.32 -30.00
C LYS A 532 15.52 15.60 -29.48
N PRO A 533 16.58 15.25 -30.22
CA PRO A 533 17.95 15.63 -29.86
C PRO A 533 18.08 17.14 -29.62
N GLY A 534 18.60 17.54 -28.47
CA GLY A 534 18.75 18.95 -28.08
C GLY A 534 17.47 19.65 -27.61
N GLU A 535 16.34 18.93 -27.51
CA GLU A 535 15.09 19.50 -27.02
C GLU A 535 15.09 19.61 -25.50
N VAL A 536 14.94 20.84 -25.00
CA VAL A 536 14.77 21.12 -23.56
C VAL A 536 13.28 21.28 -23.27
N VAL A 537 12.73 20.47 -22.36
CA VAL A 537 11.31 20.50 -22.00
C VAL A 537 11.10 20.74 -20.51
N PRO A 538 10.05 21.47 -20.10
CA PRO A 538 9.68 21.59 -18.71
C PRO A 538 8.92 20.33 -18.25
N VAL A 539 9.18 19.90 -17.02
CA VAL A 539 8.46 18.82 -16.35
C VAL A 539 8.12 19.21 -14.91
N GLU A 540 7.02 18.66 -14.39
CA GLU A 540 6.64 18.78 -12.98
C GLU A 540 6.48 17.39 -12.38
N ILE A 541 7.26 17.11 -11.33
CA ILE A 541 7.31 15.82 -10.65
C ILE A 541 6.68 16.00 -9.27
N GLY A 542 5.59 15.27 -9.03
CA GLY A 542 4.96 15.20 -7.71
C GLY A 542 5.80 14.36 -6.76
N ILE A 543 6.18 14.94 -5.63
CA ILE A 543 6.88 14.25 -4.55
C ILE A 543 5.87 14.00 -3.44
N TRP A 544 5.74 12.73 -3.07
CA TRP A 544 4.77 12.25 -2.09
C TRP A 544 4.93 12.96 -0.74
N PRO A 545 3.83 13.07 0.04
CA PRO A 545 3.80 13.95 1.19
C PRO A 545 4.71 13.49 2.33
N MET A 546 5.16 14.47 3.11
CA MET A 546 5.98 14.28 4.31
C MET A 546 5.64 15.34 5.35
N ALA A 547 5.76 15.01 6.64
CA ALA A 547 5.89 15.99 7.71
C ALA A 547 7.21 15.76 8.46
N MET A 548 8.17 16.65 8.28
CA MET A 548 9.53 16.50 8.79
C MET A 548 10.02 17.81 9.39
N ARG A 549 10.55 17.75 10.62
CA ARG A 549 11.23 18.88 11.27
C ARG A 549 12.68 18.97 10.79
N TYR A 550 13.14 20.18 10.50
CA TYR A 550 14.53 20.53 10.25
C TYR A 550 14.99 21.54 11.30
N LYS A 551 16.08 21.25 12.00
CA LYS A 551 16.72 22.16 12.94
C LYS A 551 17.64 23.11 12.18
N ARG A 552 17.89 24.28 12.75
CA ARG A 552 18.90 25.21 12.25
C ARG A 552 20.22 24.48 11.96
N GLY A 553 20.75 24.65 10.76
CA GLY A 553 21.99 24.06 10.28
C GLY A 553 21.84 22.68 9.62
N GLU A 554 20.70 22.00 9.78
CA GLU A 554 20.39 20.77 9.03
C GLU A 554 20.04 21.07 7.57
N GLU A 555 20.17 20.06 6.73
CA GLU A 555 20.05 20.20 5.28
C GLU A 555 18.86 19.43 4.72
N LEU A 556 18.13 20.08 3.81
CA LEU A 556 17.33 19.40 2.80
C LEU A 556 18.26 18.95 1.67
N TYR A 557 18.19 17.66 1.33
CA TYR A 557 19.01 17.04 0.31
C TYR A 557 18.12 16.45 -0.80
N LEU A 558 18.13 17.08 -1.96
CA LEU A 558 17.41 16.65 -3.16
C LEU A 558 18.35 15.80 -4.03
N THR A 559 17.94 14.58 -4.39
CA THR A 559 18.64 13.76 -5.40
C THR A 559 17.77 13.59 -6.64
N ILE A 560 18.38 13.74 -7.81
CA ILE A 560 17.78 13.43 -9.11
C ILE A 560 18.64 12.35 -9.77
N SER A 561 18.02 11.25 -10.17
CA SER A 561 18.70 10.12 -10.80
C SER A 561 17.86 9.49 -11.91
N ALA A 562 18.49 8.61 -12.69
CA ALA A 562 17.79 7.74 -13.62
C ALA A 562 17.10 6.62 -12.83
N HIS A 563 15.79 6.44 -13.00
CA HIS A 563 15.05 5.34 -12.40
C HIS A 563 15.65 3.99 -12.83
N GLN A 564 15.71 3.06 -11.88
CA GLN A 564 16.16 1.69 -12.09
C GLN A 564 14.99 0.74 -11.82
N PRO A 565 14.53 -0.03 -12.84
CA PRO A 565 13.46 -1.00 -12.64
C PRO A 565 13.83 -2.05 -11.60
N MET A 566 12.90 -2.35 -10.70
CA MET A 566 13.03 -3.48 -9.79
C MET A 566 12.85 -4.78 -10.55
N ASP A 567 13.68 -5.78 -10.23
CA ASP A 567 13.59 -7.11 -10.83
C ASP A 567 12.25 -7.78 -10.47
N THR A 568 11.51 -8.28 -11.46
CA THR A 568 10.24 -9.01 -11.23
C THR A 568 10.44 -10.33 -10.50
N ARG A 569 11.68 -10.76 -10.31
CA ARG A 569 12.05 -11.89 -9.44
C ARG A 569 12.08 -11.57 -7.96
N PHE A 570 11.88 -10.31 -7.58
CA PHE A 570 11.64 -9.90 -6.20
C PHE A 570 10.55 -10.77 -5.55
N ASP A 571 10.80 -11.25 -4.33
CA ASP A 571 9.87 -12.04 -3.51
C ASP A 571 9.97 -11.51 -2.07
N MET A 572 8.82 -11.21 -1.48
CA MET A 572 8.72 -10.72 -0.10
C MET A 572 8.79 -11.84 0.94
N GLY A 573 8.81 -13.11 0.51
CA GLY A 573 8.94 -14.28 1.39
C GLY A 573 7.62 -14.76 2.01
N PHE A 574 6.49 -14.16 1.63
CA PHE A 574 5.17 -14.50 2.16
C PHE A 574 4.77 -15.98 1.99
N GLY A 575 4.22 -16.61 3.02
CA GLY A 575 3.87 -18.03 3.00
C GLY A 575 5.03 -18.98 3.29
N ALA A 576 6.25 -18.45 3.44
CA ALA A 576 7.45 -19.28 3.61
C ALA A 576 7.73 -19.70 5.05
N VAL A 577 7.35 -18.87 6.02
CA VAL A 577 7.61 -19.16 7.43
C VAL A 577 6.61 -20.21 7.94
N PRO A 578 7.06 -21.32 8.54
CA PRO A 578 6.14 -22.31 9.09
C PRO A 578 5.36 -21.74 10.27
N ILE A 579 4.04 -21.87 10.24
CA ILE A 579 3.12 -21.53 11.33
C ILE A 579 2.59 -22.81 11.95
N GLU A 580 2.83 -22.98 13.24
CA GLU A 580 2.35 -24.14 13.99
C GLU A 580 1.04 -23.81 14.71
N VAL A 581 0.01 -24.59 14.43
CA VAL A 581 -1.31 -24.48 15.08
C VAL A 581 -1.77 -25.85 15.56
N ALA A 582 -2.71 -25.88 16.50
CA ALA A 582 -3.29 -27.14 16.97
C ALA A 582 -3.90 -27.96 15.81
N GLN A 583 -3.63 -29.26 15.80
CA GLN A 583 -4.03 -30.16 14.71
C GLN A 583 -5.50 -30.56 14.79
N ASP A 584 -5.96 -30.97 15.98
CA ASP A 584 -7.27 -31.62 16.18
C ASP A 584 -8.33 -30.68 16.74
N SER A 585 -7.95 -29.47 17.13
CA SER A 585 -8.83 -28.46 17.70
C SER A 585 -8.48 -27.09 17.12
N PHE A 586 -9.47 -26.21 17.02
CA PHE A 586 -9.23 -24.87 16.50
C PHE A 586 -8.49 -24.00 17.53
N THR A 587 -8.79 -24.16 18.81
CA THR A 587 -8.04 -23.60 19.93
C THR A 587 -7.92 -24.63 21.03
N TYR A 588 -6.98 -24.45 21.96
CA TYR A 588 -6.72 -25.39 23.06
C TYR A 588 -6.42 -24.66 24.37
N ASP A 589 -6.66 -25.33 25.51
CA ASP A 589 -6.21 -24.82 26.81
C ASP A 589 -4.68 -24.77 26.83
N PRO A 590 -4.05 -23.59 27.05
CA PRO A 590 -2.59 -23.44 27.03
C PRO A 590 -1.86 -24.32 28.07
N LYS A 591 -2.56 -24.87 29.07
CA LYS A 591 -2.01 -25.82 30.06
C LYS A 591 -1.93 -27.25 29.53
N GLN A 592 -2.61 -27.57 28.43
CA GLN A 592 -2.64 -28.89 27.82
C GLN A 592 -1.56 -29.03 26.74
N LYS A 593 -1.01 -30.25 26.64
CA LYS A 593 -0.17 -30.62 25.49
C LYS A 593 -1.09 -31.07 24.36
N VAL A 594 -0.97 -30.43 23.20
CA VAL A 594 -1.73 -30.77 21.99
C VAL A 594 -0.79 -31.15 20.85
N ALA A 595 -1.27 -31.98 19.93
CA ALA A 595 -0.58 -32.19 18.67
C ALA A 595 -0.65 -30.89 17.85
N VAL A 596 0.50 -30.48 17.29
CA VAL A 596 0.60 -29.30 16.42
C VAL A 596 0.87 -29.73 14.99
N ARG A 597 0.29 -28.99 14.05
CA ARG A 597 0.55 -29.11 12.63
C ARG A 597 1.19 -27.84 12.12
N SER A 598 2.23 -28.00 11.30
CA SER A 598 2.94 -26.90 10.66
C SER A 598 2.35 -26.60 9.28
N TYR A 599 2.13 -25.31 8.98
CA TYR A 599 1.63 -24.79 7.71
C TYR A 599 2.58 -23.75 7.13
N GLY A 600 2.89 -23.87 5.84
CA GLY A 600 3.86 -23.01 5.14
C GLY A 600 4.85 -23.84 4.34
N GLY A 601 5.60 -23.21 3.44
CA GLY A 601 6.63 -23.89 2.68
C GLY A 601 7.60 -22.94 2.00
N LYS A 602 8.86 -23.36 1.87
CA LYS A 602 9.95 -22.56 1.29
C LYS A 602 9.61 -22.00 -0.11
N ALA A 603 10.33 -20.98 -0.55
CA ALA A 603 10.05 -20.33 -1.83
C ALA A 603 10.09 -21.27 -3.05
N ASP A 604 10.88 -22.34 -3.01
CA ASP A 604 10.97 -23.39 -4.03
C ASP A 604 9.80 -24.39 -4.01
N THR A 605 8.89 -24.29 -3.04
CA THR A 605 7.70 -25.15 -2.93
C THR A 605 6.49 -24.61 -3.69
N SER A 606 6.57 -23.40 -4.24
CA SER A 606 5.58 -22.92 -5.20
C SER A 606 5.61 -23.78 -6.47
N PRO A 607 4.46 -24.15 -7.06
CA PRO A 607 4.47 -24.90 -8.31
C PRO A 607 5.24 -24.14 -9.39
N LYS A 608 6.18 -24.82 -10.06
CA LYS A 608 7.05 -24.22 -11.09
C LYS A 608 6.27 -23.41 -12.15
N ALA A 609 5.10 -23.93 -12.55
CA ALA A 609 4.20 -23.29 -13.49
C ALA A 609 3.73 -21.89 -13.05
N ILE A 610 3.65 -21.60 -11.73
CA ILE A 610 3.32 -20.26 -11.23
C ILE A 610 4.44 -19.28 -11.58
N GLY A 611 5.69 -19.66 -11.34
CA GLY A 611 6.86 -18.83 -11.69
C GLY A 611 7.09 -18.65 -13.19
N GLU A 612 6.67 -19.61 -14.01
CA GLU A 612 6.76 -19.54 -15.48
C GLU A 612 5.81 -18.50 -16.10
N GLN A 613 4.79 -18.03 -15.36
CA GLN A 613 3.84 -17.00 -15.82
C GLN A 613 4.31 -15.57 -15.54
N ARG A 614 5.49 -15.41 -14.92
CA ARG A 614 6.04 -14.12 -14.50
C ARG A 614 6.33 -13.22 -15.70
N VAL A 615 5.98 -11.94 -15.57
CA VAL A 615 6.30 -10.94 -16.60
C VAL A 615 7.79 -10.55 -16.55
N PRO A 616 8.40 -10.21 -17.70
CA PRO A 616 9.77 -9.75 -17.72
C PRO A 616 9.92 -8.42 -16.97
N THR A 617 11.07 -8.22 -16.34
CA THR A 617 11.47 -6.91 -15.82
C THR A 617 11.48 -5.89 -16.96
N PRO A 618 10.76 -4.75 -16.85
CA PRO A 618 10.75 -3.73 -17.89
C PRO A 618 12.17 -3.22 -18.16
N VAL A 619 12.46 -2.97 -19.44
CA VAL A 619 13.69 -2.29 -19.84
C VAL A 619 13.46 -0.79 -19.72
N SER A 620 14.29 -0.11 -18.93
CA SER A 620 14.22 1.35 -18.79
C SER A 620 14.47 2.03 -20.13
N CYS A 621 13.77 3.15 -20.39
CA CYS A 621 14.04 3.99 -21.57
C CYS A 621 15.29 4.88 -21.39
N ASN A 622 15.86 4.95 -20.18
CA ASN A 622 17.05 5.74 -19.88
C ASN A 622 18.28 5.25 -20.66
N GLN A 623 18.92 6.15 -21.40
CA GLN A 623 20.20 5.90 -22.09
C GLN A 623 21.04 7.17 -22.15
N GLY A 624 22.34 7.02 -22.38
CA GLY A 624 23.24 8.17 -22.56
C GLY A 624 23.35 9.04 -21.31
N ARG A 625 23.09 10.34 -21.45
CA ARG A 625 23.28 11.35 -20.40
C ARG A 625 22.01 12.17 -20.22
N HIS A 626 21.64 12.38 -18.95
CA HIS A 626 20.56 13.30 -18.59
C HIS A 626 21.14 14.68 -18.28
N VAL A 627 20.47 15.72 -18.77
CA VAL A 627 20.85 17.12 -18.59
C VAL A 627 19.74 17.85 -17.86
N ILE A 628 20.08 18.58 -16.80
CA ILE A 628 19.17 19.43 -16.03
C ILE A 628 19.60 20.88 -16.24
N HIS A 629 18.73 21.69 -16.84
CA HIS A 629 18.95 23.11 -17.11
C HIS A 629 18.37 23.96 -15.98
N MET A 630 19.02 25.07 -15.64
CA MET A 630 18.60 25.96 -14.55
C MET A 630 19.09 27.40 -14.75
N GLY A 631 18.43 28.36 -14.11
CA GLY A 631 18.77 29.78 -14.23
C GLY A 631 18.35 30.42 -15.57
N GLY A 632 18.37 31.75 -15.63
CA GLY A 632 17.92 32.50 -16.81
C GLY A 632 16.45 32.18 -17.15
N GLN A 633 16.21 31.61 -18.33
CA GLN A 633 14.87 31.17 -18.75
C GLN A 633 14.42 29.86 -18.10
N TYR A 634 15.34 29.05 -17.58
CA TYR A 634 15.06 27.73 -17.00
C TYR A 634 14.80 27.83 -15.49
N ASP A 635 13.53 27.99 -15.11
CA ASP A 635 13.09 28.12 -13.73
C ASP A 635 13.01 26.78 -12.97
N SER A 636 14.03 25.92 -13.07
CA SER A 636 14.10 24.66 -12.32
C SER A 636 14.15 24.94 -10.81
N HIS A 637 13.17 24.44 -10.06
CA HIS A 637 13.05 24.66 -8.62
C HIS A 637 12.31 23.53 -7.91
N LEU A 638 12.65 23.32 -6.64
CA LEU A 638 11.87 22.54 -5.70
C LEU A 638 10.91 23.47 -4.95
N LEU A 639 9.62 23.19 -5.03
CA LEU A 639 8.58 23.85 -4.24
C LEU A 639 8.38 23.06 -2.95
N ILE A 640 8.64 23.68 -1.81
CA ILE A 640 8.53 23.07 -0.48
C ILE A 640 7.36 23.65 0.33
N PRO A 641 6.68 22.81 1.14
CA PRO A 641 5.58 23.24 2.02
C PRO A 641 6.12 23.66 3.39
N LEU A 642 6.55 24.91 3.51
CA LEU A 642 7.27 25.43 4.68
C LEU A 642 6.35 25.87 5.81
N VAL A 643 6.74 25.55 7.03
CA VAL A 643 6.19 26.09 8.27
C VAL A 643 7.34 26.55 9.15
N THR A 644 7.40 27.85 9.44
CA THR A 644 8.38 28.43 10.38
C THR A 644 7.88 28.21 11.82
N ILE A 645 8.76 27.75 12.73
CA ILE A 645 8.41 27.38 14.11
C ILE A 645 9.19 28.15 15.18
#